data_AF-A0A918T955-F1
#
_entry.id   AF-A0A918T955-F1
#
_cell.length_a   1.000
_cell.length_b   1.000
_cell.length_c   1.000
_cell.angle_alpha   90.00
_cell.angle_beta   90.00
_cell.angle_gamma   90.00
#
_symmetry.space_group_name_H-M   'P 1'
#
loop_
_entity.id
_entity.type
_entity.pdbx_description
1 polymer ?
#
loop_
_entity_poly.entity_id
_entity_poly.type
_entity_poly.pdbx_seq_one_letter_code
_entity_poly.pdbx_strand_id
1 'polypeptide(L)'
;MSYGLLTPDVPLGPFEGAVVTLWSAQAKDAKLHSTSSCSYVRSAFVAERKVQLDASAVGRLCTQCASYGSWARPGTGLAVFLDAVTGMGLLYELDRCCDGEDGFDDVELDEAASLLLSSSVRGEESAQTGGEDAEDDHWEEVREARRVRESVVAEWLDALVSLHRVLRVVAMFPWLRSWAEPRVQRKSDRLQVLRARAGRLVAPDALVLAAAVSVMKEPDLPVDDPAFALLGTRGEVADSLMSLWRQWRSAVEDSWDHPREQEYLAYRLSRGMSSRRKGRDQMLERAQVLLGAWAEEAARPVAGDCGERVLAVALDGGFLSASGRRASVLEQLSQWEWGVLATYTVSVDWAGAEPVLSLRVPEPIAARLLLQRSPLVYEHRDDEKPLAGDRMTALEMSPALGPGVFDDTPVHGRQLLRQEHLRALRDTAGGTEQLYVVLGLGAGVEVMTLGALEQRCAAGWQGVILAAASDLPDALIDAALRPSAAEAVENDDVWARPVYDPEEEAFGRSLSAAEGERVLVRLCREKREVRQALKSLALARSLPDLRDLEAVAEDEQGYPLRPFARAVWNGLLAMEQLDLEPFAPEGDEHWADGSGLPLGVLASVQAYTTDAFGRFQGRAHSPGCAHRRPYAGVDRHDEKVSIEELLYAKGFNACSKCGGYAVRRLSDVQVAYYRAAHRLHHLIQISVSDSGTADVEKYLSRLDGLCSLDAQAEQAWFPDRGQARQWRQVINRLRAGLQARA
;
A
#
# COMPACT_ATOMS: atom_id res chain seq x y z
N MET A 1 -24.71 -23.03 6.08
CA MET A 1 -24.40 -22.78 4.66
C MET A 1 -22.89 -22.85 4.48
N SER A 2 -22.42 -23.46 3.39
CA SER A 2 -21.03 -23.85 3.20
C SER A 2 -20.42 -23.08 2.03
N TYR A 3 -20.47 -21.75 2.10
CA TYR A 3 -19.97 -20.88 1.04
C TYR A 3 -18.43 -20.82 1.03
N GLY A 4 -17.84 -20.53 -0.13
CA GLY A 4 -16.40 -20.28 -0.24
C GLY A 4 -15.50 -21.52 -0.14
N LEU A 5 -16.05 -22.73 -0.17
CA LEU A 5 -15.30 -23.99 -0.06
C LEU A 5 -14.76 -24.43 -1.42
N LEU A 6 -13.45 -24.68 -1.53
CA LEU A 6 -12.91 -25.36 -2.70
C LEU A 6 -13.48 -26.78 -2.83
N THR A 7 -14.21 -27.04 -3.90
CA THR A 7 -14.82 -28.35 -4.19
C THR A 7 -14.16 -29.02 -5.40
N PRO A 8 -14.26 -30.37 -5.53
CA PRO A 8 -13.61 -31.11 -6.61
C PRO A 8 -14.04 -30.75 -8.04
N ASP A 9 -15.19 -30.07 -8.20
CA ASP A 9 -15.70 -29.61 -9.50
C ASP A 9 -15.10 -28.28 -9.96
N VAL A 10 -14.38 -27.56 -9.09
CA VAL A 10 -13.70 -26.31 -9.44
C VAL A 10 -12.46 -26.64 -10.29
N PRO A 11 -12.38 -26.15 -11.54
CA PRO A 11 -11.23 -26.44 -12.39
C PRO A 11 -9.96 -25.77 -11.85
N LEU A 12 -8.95 -26.58 -11.53
CA LEU A 12 -7.64 -26.10 -11.09
C LEU A 12 -6.77 -25.60 -12.26
N GLY A 13 -7.18 -25.92 -13.49
CA GLY A 13 -6.52 -25.51 -14.72
C GLY A 13 -5.06 -25.95 -14.73
N PRO A 14 -4.11 -25.05 -15.00
CA PRO A 14 -2.70 -25.42 -15.10
C PRO A 14 -2.06 -25.80 -13.76
N PHE A 15 -2.73 -25.56 -12.62
CA PHE A 15 -2.24 -25.98 -11.30
C PHE A 15 -2.57 -27.43 -10.95
N GLU A 16 -3.37 -28.11 -11.78
CA GLU A 16 -3.66 -29.53 -11.57
C GLU A 16 -2.36 -30.37 -11.63
N GLY A 17 -2.19 -31.28 -10.67
CA GLY A 17 -0.98 -32.08 -10.50
C GLY A 17 0.15 -31.38 -9.74
N ALA A 18 0.02 -30.10 -9.38
CA ALA A 18 1.03 -29.40 -8.58
C ALA A 18 1.25 -30.12 -7.24
N VAL A 19 2.51 -30.28 -6.82
CA VAL A 19 2.83 -30.95 -5.56
C VAL A 19 2.69 -29.96 -4.41
N VAL A 20 1.77 -30.24 -3.50
CA VAL A 20 1.53 -29.43 -2.29
C VAL A 20 1.87 -30.22 -1.03
N THR A 21 2.26 -29.49 0.01
CA THR A 21 2.53 -30.07 1.33
C THR A 21 1.29 -29.89 2.21
N LEU A 22 0.72 -31.00 2.68
CA LEU A 22 -0.47 -31.04 3.51
C LEU A 22 -0.23 -31.90 4.74
N TRP A 23 -1.10 -31.79 5.72
CA TRP A 23 -1.05 -32.54 6.96
C TRP A 23 -2.23 -33.50 7.06
N SER A 24 -1.98 -34.72 7.49
CA SER A 24 -3.04 -35.71 7.70
C SER A 24 -2.77 -36.57 8.92
N ALA A 25 -3.82 -37.12 9.51
CA ALA A 25 -3.68 -38.25 10.42
C ALA A 25 -3.11 -39.47 9.65
N GLN A 26 -2.60 -40.48 10.36
CA GLN A 26 -1.94 -41.64 9.75
C GLN A 26 -2.88 -42.57 8.96
N ALA A 27 -4.20 -42.36 8.99
CA ALA A 27 -5.16 -43.18 8.24
C ALA A 27 -5.14 -42.87 6.73
N LYS A 28 -5.36 -43.91 5.91
CA LYS A 28 -5.32 -43.84 4.43
C LYS A 28 -6.31 -42.82 3.86
N ASP A 29 -7.50 -42.73 4.44
CA ASP A 29 -8.59 -41.82 4.03
C ASP A 29 -8.74 -40.63 4.97
N ALA A 30 -7.70 -40.31 5.75
CA ALA A 30 -7.73 -39.15 6.63
C ALA A 30 -7.97 -37.87 5.82
N LYS A 31 -8.73 -36.95 6.43
CA LYS A 31 -8.86 -35.59 5.93
C LYS A 31 -7.48 -34.91 5.87
N LEU A 32 -7.32 -34.08 4.86
CA LEU A 32 -6.13 -33.27 4.61
C LEU A 32 -6.35 -31.88 5.19
N HIS A 33 -5.27 -31.33 5.76
CA HIS A 33 -5.26 -30.06 6.47
C HIS A 33 -4.10 -29.20 5.96
N SER A 34 -4.28 -27.89 5.98
CA SER A 34 -3.27 -26.91 5.55
C SER A 34 -2.25 -26.57 6.64
N THR A 35 -2.49 -26.99 7.88
CA THR A 35 -1.53 -26.84 8.98
C THR A 35 -1.66 -28.01 9.94
N SER A 36 -0.59 -28.34 10.66
CA SER A 36 -0.63 -29.35 11.73
C SER A 36 -1.49 -28.91 12.92
N SER A 37 -1.70 -27.61 13.10
CA SER A 37 -2.45 -26.99 14.19
C SER A 37 -3.92 -26.71 13.85
N CYS A 38 -4.41 -27.16 12.70
CA CYS A 38 -5.79 -26.95 12.30
C CYS A 38 -6.76 -27.51 13.36
N SER A 39 -7.71 -26.70 13.82
CA SER A 39 -8.66 -27.06 14.89
C SER A 39 -9.54 -28.27 14.56
N TYR A 40 -9.67 -28.62 13.27
CA TYR A 40 -10.42 -29.78 12.79
C TYR A 40 -9.59 -31.08 12.79
N VAL A 41 -8.30 -31.02 13.11
CA VAL A 41 -7.45 -32.20 13.27
C VAL A 41 -7.76 -32.86 14.60
N ARG A 42 -8.39 -34.03 14.58
CA ARG A 42 -8.78 -34.78 15.79
C ARG A 42 -7.74 -35.83 16.23
N SER A 43 -6.48 -35.65 15.86
CA SER A 43 -5.38 -36.59 16.13
C SER A 43 -4.17 -35.88 16.72
N ALA A 44 -3.55 -36.45 17.75
CA ALA A 44 -2.25 -35.99 18.27
C ALA A 44 -1.09 -36.35 17.33
N PHE A 45 -1.27 -37.34 16.46
CA PHE A 45 -0.26 -37.79 15.51
C PHE A 45 -0.65 -37.33 14.11
N VAL A 46 0.02 -36.27 13.66
CA VAL A 46 -0.17 -35.64 12.36
C VAL A 46 1.13 -35.79 11.57
N ALA A 47 1.03 -36.29 10.35
CA ALA A 47 2.18 -36.43 9.46
C ALA A 47 2.08 -35.44 8.30
N GLU A 48 3.24 -34.91 7.92
CA GLU A 48 3.40 -34.16 6.68
C GLU A 48 3.31 -35.11 5.48
N ARG A 49 2.57 -34.70 4.44
CA ARG A 49 2.33 -35.45 3.21
C ARG A 49 2.54 -34.53 2.01
N LYS A 50 3.33 -34.98 1.04
CA LYS A 50 3.37 -34.38 -0.29
C LYS A 50 2.30 -35.04 -1.15
N VAL A 51 1.35 -34.26 -1.64
CA VAL A 51 0.18 -34.74 -2.39
C VAL A 51 0.13 -33.99 -3.71
N GLN A 52 -0.26 -34.69 -4.78
CA GLN A 52 -0.57 -34.03 -6.05
C GLN A 52 -1.93 -33.37 -5.95
N LEU A 53 -2.01 -32.11 -6.36
CA LEU A 53 -3.25 -31.35 -6.30
C LEU A 53 -4.19 -31.81 -7.43
N ASP A 54 -5.17 -32.63 -7.08
CA ASP A 54 -6.23 -33.12 -7.97
C ASP A 54 -7.60 -33.07 -7.26
N ALA A 55 -8.65 -33.42 -8.00
CA ALA A 55 -10.02 -33.50 -7.46
C ALA A 55 -10.15 -34.40 -6.23
N SER A 56 -9.33 -35.48 -6.14
CA SER A 56 -9.34 -36.40 -4.99
C SER A 56 -8.74 -35.75 -3.74
N ALA A 57 -7.61 -35.05 -3.89
CA ALA A 57 -6.97 -34.30 -2.82
C ALA A 57 -7.88 -33.19 -2.30
N VAL A 58 -8.53 -32.44 -3.19
CA VAL A 58 -9.51 -31.40 -2.83
C VAL A 58 -10.69 -32.00 -2.05
N GLY A 59 -11.26 -33.12 -2.51
CA GLY A 59 -12.37 -33.80 -1.81
C GLY A 59 -12.00 -34.31 -0.39
N ARG A 60 -10.70 -34.51 -0.15
CA ARG A 60 -10.17 -34.90 1.16
C ARG A 60 -9.83 -33.72 2.06
N LEU A 61 -9.87 -32.47 1.61
CA LEU A 61 -9.67 -31.33 2.50
C LEU A 61 -10.76 -31.29 3.59
N CYS A 62 -10.38 -30.83 4.78
CA CYS A 62 -11.37 -30.44 5.77
C CYS A 62 -12.04 -29.12 5.35
N THR A 63 -13.25 -28.86 5.83
CA THR A 63 -14.02 -27.66 5.45
C THR A 63 -13.27 -26.37 5.75
N GLN A 64 -12.64 -26.25 6.92
CA GLN A 64 -11.89 -25.05 7.27
C GLN A 64 -10.71 -24.78 6.33
N CYS A 65 -9.97 -25.83 5.95
CA CYS A 65 -8.81 -25.70 5.06
C CYS A 65 -9.23 -25.55 3.58
N ALA A 66 -10.39 -26.07 3.20
CA ALA A 66 -10.96 -25.85 1.87
C ALA A 66 -11.49 -24.42 1.68
N SER A 67 -11.91 -23.74 2.76
CA SER A 67 -12.35 -22.33 2.71
C SER A 67 -11.23 -21.33 2.95
N TYR A 68 -10.34 -21.57 3.90
CA TYR A 68 -9.38 -20.55 4.38
C TYR A 68 -7.98 -21.10 4.58
N GLY A 69 -7.72 -22.32 4.11
CA GLY A 69 -6.41 -22.93 4.26
C GLY A 69 -5.40 -22.27 3.33
N SER A 70 -4.34 -21.73 3.90
CA SER A 70 -3.11 -21.43 3.16
C SER A 70 -2.25 -22.69 3.12
N TRP A 71 -2.36 -23.47 2.04
CA TRP A 71 -1.58 -24.70 1.81
C TRP A 71 -0.74 -24.66 0.53
N ALA A 72 -0.85 -23.58 -0.22
CA ALA A 72 0.15 -23.16 -1.19
C ALA A 72 1.11 -22.18 -0.52
N ARG A 73 2.35 -22.13 -1.01
CA ARG A 73 3.35 -21.19 -0.51
C ARG A 73 2.93 -19.75 -0.86
N PRO A 74 2.93 -18.80 0.09
CA PRO A 74 2.62 -17.40 -0.19
C PRO A 74 3.46 -16.82 -1.34
N GLY A 75 2.89 -15.94 -2.16
CA GLY A 75 3.58 -15.32 -3.30
C GLY A 75 3.70 -16.19 -4.57
N THR A 76 3.13 -17.41 -4.56
CA THR A 76 3.06 -18.29 -5.74
C THR A 76 1.79 -18.08 -6.55
N GLY A 77 1.80 -18.47 -7.83
CA GLY A 77 0.59 -18.39 -8.68
C GLY A 77 -0.56 -19.22 -8.11
N LEU A 78 -0.26 -20.38 -7.52
CA LEU A 78 -1.25 -21.20 -6.84
C LEU A 78 -1.81 -20.53 -5.58
N ALA A 79 -0.99 -19.85 -4.77
CA ALA A 79 -1.51 -19.11 -3.60
C ALA A 79 -2.43 -17.97 -4.04
N VAL A 80 -2.03 -17.19 -5.06
CA VAL A 80 -2.87 -16.15 -5.67
C VAL A 80 -4.21 -16.74 -6.14
N PHE A 81 -4.19 -17.88 -6.82
CA PHE A 81 -5.40 -18.58 -7.25
C PHE A 81 -6.29 -19.00 -6.08
N LEU A 82 -5.73 -19.67 -5.07
CA LEU A 82 -6.51 -20.15 -3.93
C LEU A 82 -7.10 -19.01 -3.12
N ASP A 83 -6.36 -17.93 -2.88
CA ASP A 83 -6.84 -16.74 -2.15
C ASP A 83 -7.92 -15.99 -2.94
N ALA A 84 -7.81 -15.96 -4.28
CA ALA A 84 -8.81 -15.34 -5.14
C ALA A 84 -10.08 -16.17 -5.28
N VAL A 85 -9.99 -17.50 -5.20
CA VAL A 85 -11.11 -18.42 -5.45
C VAL A 85 -11.86 -18.78 -4.17
N THR A 86 -11.15 -19.10 -3.08
CA THR A 86 -11.73 -19.65 -1.85
C THR A 86 -12.12 -18.57 -0.83
N GLY A 87 -12.77 -18.97 0.27
CA GLY A 87 -13.09 -18.08 1.39
C GLY A 87 -14.08 -17.00 0.97
N MET A 88 -13.68 -15.73 1.06
CA MET A 88 -14.46 -14.58 0.57
C MET A 88 -14.10 -14.20 -0.88
N GLY A 89 -13.55 -15.14 -1.65
CA GLY A 89 -13.18 -15.02 -3.06
C GLY A 89 -14.32 -15.40 -4.01
N LEU A 90 -13.95 -15.84 -5.21
CA LEU A 90 -14.87 -16.20 -6.31
C LEU A 90 -16.03 -17.10 -5.86
N LEU A 91 -15.76 -18.15 -5.09
CA LEU A 91 -16.78 -19.12 -4.69
C LEU A 91 -17.84 -18.50 -3.78
N TYR A 92 -17.44 -17.61 -2.88
CA TYR A 92 -18.40 -16.87 -2.07
C TYR A 92 -19.14 -15.82 -2.90
N GLU A 93 -18.43 -15.05 -3.73
CA GLU A 93 -19.06 -14.01 -4.54
C GLU A 93 -19.99 -14.59 -5.62
N LEU A 94 -19.76 -15.82 -6.11
CA LEU A 94 -20.66 -16.49 -7.05
C LEU A 94 -21.98 -16.90 -6.40
N ASP A 95 -22.00 -17.23 -5.12
CA ASP A 95 -23.22 -17.62 -4.40
C ASP A 95 -23.91 -16.41 -3.75
N ARG A 96 -23.15 -15.36 -3.43
CA ARG A 96 -23.65 -14.11 -2.85
C ARG A 96 -24.60 -13.39 -3.82
N CYS A 97 -25.67 -12.82 -3.27
CA CYS A 97 -26.70 -12.06 -4.00
C CYS A 97 -27.43 -12.86 -5.10
N CYS A 98 -27.40 -14.19 -5.07
CA CYS A 98 -28.10 -15.03 -6.06
C CYS A 98 -29.55 -15.33 -5.68
N ASP A 99 -29.87 -15.39 -4.39
CA ASP A 99 -31.19 -15.76 -3.88
C ASP A 99 -31.83 -14.56 -3.16
N GLY A 100 -33.07 -14.23 -3.52
CA GLY A 100 -33.83 -13.13 -2.93
C GLY A 100 -34.96 -13.66 -2.05
N GLU A 101 -34.63 -14.15 -0.86
CA GLU A 101 -35.63 -14.63 0.11
C GLU A 101 -36.19 -13.51 1.00
N ASP A 102 -35.48 -12.38 1.12
CA ASP A 102 -35.80 -11.25 2.03
C ASP A 102 -36.01 -9.91 1.29
N GLY A 103 -36.50 -9.93 0.04
CA GLY A 103 -36.65 -8.71 -0.78
C GLY A 103 -38.05 -8.10 -0.76
N PHE A 104 -38.14 -6.78 -1.00
CA PHE A 104 -39.42 -6.08 -1.23
C PHE A 104 -40.18 -6.67 -2.42
N ASP A 105 -41.49 -6.80 -2.26
CA ASP A 105 -42.37 -7.25 -3.34
C ASP A 105 -42.66 -6.12 -4.34
N ASP A 106 -43.21 -6.46 -5.50
CA ASP A 106 -43.46 -5.46 -6.54
C ASP A 106 -44.55 -4.45 -6.13
N VAL A 107 -45.44 -4.78 -5.18
CA VAL A 107 -46.49 -3.86 -4.71
C VAL A 107 -45.89 -2.79 -3.78
N GLU A 108 -45.06 -3.19 -2.82
CA GLU A 108 -44.33 -2.30 -1.93
C GLU A 108 -43.43 -1.33 -2.71
N LEU A 109 -42.78 -1.82 -3.78
CA LEU A 109 -41.97 -0.99 -4.66
C LEU A 109 -42.80 0.03 -5.45
N ASP A 110 -44.01 -0.35 -5.89
CA ASP A 110 -44.91 0.53 -6.64
C ASP A 110 -45.48 1.64 -5.75
N GLU A 111 -45.83 1.30 -4.51
CA GLU A 111 -46.27 2.25 -3.49
C GLU A 111 -45.15 3.23 -3.14
N ALA A 112 -43.94 2.73 -2.87
CA ALA A 112 -42.77 3.56 -2.59
C ALA A 112 -42.40 4.47 -3.77
N ALA A 113 -42.39 3.93 -5.00
CA ALA A 113 -42.13 4.72 -6.20
C ALA A 113 -43.19 5.81 -6.38
N SER A 114 -44.47 5.50 -6.18
CA SER A 114 -45.55 6.46 -6.29
C SER A 114 -45.39 7.60 -5.29
N LEU A 115 -45.02 7.30 -4.03
CA LEU A 115 -44.77 8.32 -3.01
C LEU A 115 -43.56 9.21 -3.36
N LEU A 116 -42.42 8.62 -3.73
CA LEU A 116 -41.20 9.35 -4.06
C LEU A 116 -41.33 10.21 -5.32
N LEU A 117 -42.04 9.70 -6.35
CA LEU A 117 -42.25 10.44 -7.59
C LEU A 117 -43.33 11.52 -7.43
N SER A 118 -44.34 11.31 -6.57
CA SER A 118 -45.38 12.32 -6.34
C SER A 118 -44.96 13.44 -5.37
N SER A 119 -44.07 13.16 -4.40
CA SER A 119 -43.49 14.19 -3.53
C SER A 119 -42.66 15.21 -4.28
N SER A 120 -42.07 14.83 -5.43
CA SER A 120 -41.33 15.74 -6.30
C SER A 120 -42.22 16.80 -6.99
N VAL A 121 -43.53 16.53 -7.12
CA VAL A 121 -44.49 17.35 -7.89
C VAL A 121 -45.40 18.21 -6.99
N ARG A 122 -45.74 17.75 -5.77
CA ARG A 122 -46.69 18.44 -4.88
C ARG A 122 -46.03 19.54 -4.03
N GLY A 123 -45.68 20.65 -4.66
CA GLY A 123 -45.18 21.83 -3.97
C GLY A 123 -46.25 22.73 -3.32
N GLU A 124 -47.54 22.65 -3.68
CA GLU A 124 -48.48 23.72 -3.32
C GLU A 124 -49.92 23.30 -2.93
N GLU A 125 -50.37 22.06 -3.13
CA GLU A 125 -51.80 21.71 -2.97
C GLU A 125 -52.19 20.92 -1.70
N SER A 126 -51.26 20.35 -0.93
CA SER A 126 -51.62 19.51 0.24
C SER A 126 -51.77 20.26 1.56
N ALA A 127 -51.23 21.48 1.69
CA ALA A 127 -51.22 22.23 2.96
C ALA A 127 -52.59 22.86 3.34
N GLN A 128 -53.66 22.62 2.57
CA GLN A 128 -54.97 23.24 2.82
C GLN A 128 -56.07 22.27 3.28
N THR A 129 -55.81 20.96 3.39
CA THR A 129 -56.87 19.99 3.71
C THR A 129 -56.55 18.86 4.70
N GLY A 130 -55.33 18.78 5.26
CA GLY A 130 -54.97 17.78 6.28
C GLY A 130 -54.83 18.41 7.67
N GLY A 131 -55.38 17.78 8.72
CA GLY A 131 -55.06 18.15 10.11
C GLY A 131 -53.62 17.76 10.47
N GLU A 132 -53.07 18.29 11.57
CA GLU A 132 -51.68 18.05 12.04
C GLU A 132 -51.31 16.55 12.08
N ASP A 133 -52.26 15.67 12.42
CA ASP A 133 -52.06 14.21 12.44
C ASP A 133 -51.85 13.58 11.05
N ALA A 134 -52.41 14.17 9.98
CA ALA A 134 -52.30 13.65 8.61
C ALA A 134 -51.01 14.08 7.89
N GLU A 135 -50.40 15.20 8.33
CA GLU A 135 -49.08 15.62 7.84
C GLU A 135 -47.97 14.74 8.43
N ASP A 136 -48.07 14.37 9.71
CA ASP A 136 -47.13 13.48 10.38
C ASP A 136 -47.13 12.07 9.77
N ASP A 137 -48.31 11.48 9.50
CA ASP A 137 -48.45 10.17 8.85
C ASP A 137 -47.81 10.16 7.43
N HIS A 138 -48.01 11.22 6.64
CA HIS A 138 -47.41 11.33 5.30
C HIS A 138 -45.88 11.43 5.33
N TRP A 139 -45.31 12.14 6.30
CA TRP A 139 -43.86 12.23 6.48
C TRP A 139 -43.24 10.89 6.88
N GLU A 140 -43.95 10.07 7.64
CA GLU A 140 -43.52 8.71 7.97
C GLU A 140 -43.51 7.80 6.74
N GLU A 141 -44.57 7.86 5.92
CA GLU A 141 -44.67 7.11 4.66
C GLU A 141 -43.55 7.47 3.66
N VAL A 142 -43.28 8.76 3.45
CA VAL A 142 -42.18 9.20 2.56
C VAL A 142 -40.82 8.77 3.10
N ARG A 143 -40.61 8.81 4.43
CA ARG A 143 -39.37 8.34 5.06
C ARG A 143 -39.19 6.84 4.86
N GLU A 144 -40.26 6.06 4.96
CA GLU A 144 -40.21 4.62 4.71
C GLU A 144 -39.93 4.33 3.23
N ALA A 145 -40.59 5.03 2.30
CA ALA A 145 -40.30 4.92 0.87
C ALA A 145 -38.83 5.25 0.54
N ARG A 146 -38.23 6.24 1.20
CA ARG A 146 -36.79 6.55 1.08
C ARG A 146 -35.91 5.41 1.58
N ARG A 147 -36.27 4.77 2.70
CA ARG A 147 -35.55 3.58 3.21
C ARG A 147 -35.65 2.40 2.25
N VAL A 148 -36.81 2.19 1.63
CA VAL A 148 -37.01 1.18 0.59
C VAL A 148 -36.05 1.46 -0.57
N ARG A 149 -36.01 2.69 -1.10
CA ARG A 149 -35.08 3.10 -2.16
C ARG A 149 -33.62 2.86 -1.78
N GLU A 150 -33.20 3.32 -0.61
CA GLU A 150 -31.82 3.14 -0.12
C GLU A 150 -31.44 1.66 0.00
N SER A 151 -32.36 0.83 0.50
CA SER A 151 -32.15 -0.61 0.67
C SER A 151 -32.07 -1.34 -0.67
N VAL A 152 -32.97 -1.03 -1.61
CA VAL A 152 -33.00 -1.64 -2.96
C VAL A 152 -31.77 -1.23 -3.77
N VAL A 153 -31.39 0.05 -3.72
CA VAL A 153 -30.16 0.53 -4.37
C VAL A 153 -28.93 -0.13 -3.75
N ALA A 154 -28.87 -0.26 -2.42
CA ALA A 154 -27.77 -0.94 -1.75
C ALA A 154 -27.67 -2.42 -2.14
N GLU A 155 -28.80 -3.14 -2.25
CA GLU A 155 -28.82 -4.53 -2.74
C GLU A 155 -28.32 -4.62 -4.18
N TRP A 156 -28.78 -3.72 -5.07
CA TRP A 156 -28.32 -3.65 -6.45
C TRP A 156 -26.82 -3.36 -6.55
N LEU A 157 -26.31 -2.39 -5.78
CA LEU A 157 -24.89 -2.05 -5.74
C LEU A 157 -24.04 -3.20 -5.22
N ASP A 158 -24.48 -3.88 -4.14
CA ASP A 158 -23.78 -5.04 -3.62
C ASP A 158 -23.71 -6.17 -4.66
N ALA A 159 -24.80 -6.42 -5.39
CA ALA A 159 -24.83 -7.38 -6.48
C ALA A 159 -23.90 -6.98 -7.64
N LEU A 160 -23.85 -5.68 -8.00
CA LEU A 160 -22.97 -5.15 -9.05
C LEU A 160 -21.48 -5.29 -8.66
N VAL A 161 -21.13 -4.89 -7.44
CA VAL A 161 -19.77 -5.02 -6.87
C VAL A 161 -19.37 -6.49 -6.84
N SER A 162 -20.27 -7.35 -6.37
CA SER A 162 -20.04 -8.77 -6.28
C SER A 162 -19.86 -9.41 -7.67
N LEU A 163 -20.64 -9.03 -8.70
CA LEU A 163 -20.46 -9.51 -10.08
C LEU A 163 -19.14 -9.00 -10.69
N HIS A 164 -18.79 -7.73 -10.46
CA HIS A 164 -17.53 -7.16 -10.92
C HIS A 164 -16.33 -7.94 -10.34
N ARG A 165 -16.35 -8.26 -9.04
CA ARG A 165 -15.32 -9.10 -8.41
C ARG A 165 -15.21 -10.48 -9.04
N VAL A 166 -16.34 -11.13 -9.33
CA VAL A 166 -16.38 -12.43 -10.02
C VAL A 166 -15.70 -12.35 -11.39
N LEU A 167 -16.09 -11.37 -12.22
CA LEU A 167 -15.55 -11.22 -13.57
C LEU A 167 -14.06 -10.95 -13.57
N ARG A 168 -13.55 -10.17 -12.61
CA ARG A 168 -12.11 -9.92 -12.45
C ARG A 168 -11.32 -11.19 -12.14
N VAL A 169 -11.81 -12.04 -11.24
CA VAL A 169 -11.14 -13.31 -10.93
C VAL A 169 -11.20 -14.26 -12.14
N VAL A 170 -12.32 -14.29 -12.87
CA VAL A 170 -12.46 -15.10 -14.10
C VAL A 170 -11.57 -14.58 -15.23
N ALA A 171 -11.35 -13.27 -15.33
CA ALA A 171 -10.40 -12.68 -16.26
C ALA A 171 -8.94 -13.06 -15.90
N MET A 172 -8.62 -13.07 -14.60
CA MET A 172 -7.31 -13.49 -14.08
C MET A 172 -7.02 -14.98 -14.31
N PHE A 173 -8.06 -15.82 -14.28
CA PHE A 173 -7.99 -17.28 -14.47
C PHE A 173 -8.94 -17.74 -15.59
N PRO A 174 -8.59 -17.55 -16.88
CA PRO A 174 -9.47 -17.78 -18.02
C PRO A 174 -10.05 -19.20 -18.13
N TRP A 175 -9.38 -20.22 -17.58
CA TRP A 175 -9.89 -21.60 -17.58
C TRP A 175 -11.13 -21.79 -16.69
N LEU A 176 -11.43 -20.84 -15.80
CA LEU A 176 -12.65 -20.85 -14.99
C LEU A 176 -13.89 -20.37 -15.77
N ARG A 177 -13.73 -19.74 -16.95
CA ARG A 177 -14.82 -19.08 -17.70
C ARG A 177 -16.02 -19.99 -17.93
N SER A 178 -15.80 -21.15 -18.56
CA SER A 178 -16.89 -22.09 -18.89
C SER A 178 -17.56 -22.70 -17.66
N TRP A 179 -16.81 -22.88 -16.57
CA TRP A 179 -17.34 -23.39 -15.30
C TRP A 179 -18.15 -22.33 -14.54
N ALA A 180 -17.72 -21.07 -14.58
CA ALA A 180 -18.39 -19.97 -13.91
C ALA A 180 -19.59 -19.40 -14.70
N GLU A 181 -19.59 -19.54 -16.03
CA GLU A 181 -20.56 -18.94 -16.96
C GLU A 181 -22.04 -19.14 -16.54
N PRO A 182 -22.53 -20.35 -16.20
CA PRO A 182 -23.94 -20.50 -15.79
C PRO A 182 -24.31 -19.71 -14.53
N ARG A 183 -23.37 -19.56 -13.59
CA ARG A 183 -23.57 -18.81 -12.34
C ARG A 183 -23.44 -17.30 -12.57
N VAL A 184 -22.47 -16.89 -13.39
CA VAL A 184 -22.32 -15.51 -13.85
C VAL A 184 -23.59 -15.04 -14.57
N GLN A 185 -24.15 -15.87 -15.46
CA GLN A 185 -25.38 -15.54 -16.16
C GLN A 185 -26.56 -15.36 -15.20
N ARG A 186 -26.77 -16.30 -14.28
CA ARG A 186 -27.82 -16.19 -13.25
C ARG A 186 -27.71 -14.89 -12.45
N LYS A 187 -26.50 -14.52 -12.07
CA LYS A 187 -26.24 -13.31 -11.31
C LYS A 187 -26.43 -12.05 -12.15
N SER A 188 -26.06 -12.09 -13.43
CA SER A 188 -26.32 -11.02 -14.40
C SER A 188 -27.83 -10.80 -14.56
N ASP A 189 -28.61 -11.88 -14.70
CA ASP A 189 -30.08 -11.82 -14.80
C ASP A 189 -30.70 -11.20 -13.53
N ARG A 190 -30.26 -11.64 -12.34
CA ARG A 190 -30.70 -11.07 -11.06
C ARG A 190 -30.30 -9.59 -10.93
N LEU A 191 -29.09 -9.23 -11.35
CA LEU A 191 -28.61 -7.86 -11.34
C LEU A 191 -29.48 -6.95 -12.22
N GLN A 192 -29.93 -7.43 -13.39
CA GLN A 192 -30.85 -6.68 -14.25
C GLN A 192 -32.21 -6.47 -13.58
N VAL A 193 -32.73 -7.47 -12.86
CA VAL A 193 -33.97 -7.33 -12.07
C VAL A 193 -33.79 -6.28 -10.97
N LEU A 194 -32.70 -6.35 -10.20
CA LEU A 194 -32.40 -5.39 -9.14
C LEU A 194 -32.18 -3.98 -9.69
N ARG A 195 -31.49 -3.85 -10.83
CA ARG A 195 -31.29 -2.58 -11.52
C ARG A 195 -32.63 -1.97 -11.93
N ALA A 196 -33.51 -2.76 -12.53
CA ALA A 196 -34.84 -2.29 -12.93
C ALA A 196 -35.63 -1.81 -11.71
N ARG A 197 -35.60 -2.55 -10.60
CA ARG A 197 -36.24 -2.13 -9.33
C ARG A 197 -35.66 -0.83 -8.79
N ALA A 198 -34.33 -0.71 -8.73
CA ALA A 198 -33.65 0.50 -8.28
C ALA A 198 -34.00 1.71 -9.17
N GLY A 199 -34.00 1.54 -10.49
CA GLY A 199 -34.34 2.59 -11.44
C GLY A 199 -35.78 3.09 -11.33
N ARG A 200 -36.73 2.26 -10.88
CA ARG A 200 -38.13 2.68 -10.64
C ARG A 200 -38.30 3.63 -9.45
N LEU A 201 -37.37 3.57 -8.50
CA LEU A 201 -37.41 4.38 -7.27
C LEU A 201 -36.64 5.71 -7.43
N VAL A 202 -36.01 5.93 -8.58
CA VAL A 202 -35.24 7.15 -8.87
C VAL A 202 -35.98 7.98 -9.90
N ALA A 203 -36.18 9.26 -9.61
CA ALA A 203 -36.88 10.20 -10.46
C ALA A 203 -35.94 10.66 -11.61
N PRO A 204 -36.23 10.35 -12.89
CA PRO A 204 -35.32 10.69 -14.00
C PRO A 204 -35.13 12.19 -14.19
N ASP A 205 -36.17 12.98 -13.92
CA ASP A 205 -36.18 14.44 -13.92
C ASP A 205 -35.29 15.03 -12.83
N ALA A 206 -35.29 14.47 -11.61
CA ALA A 206 -34.38 14.88 -10.55
C ALA A 206 -32.91 14.72 -10.95
N LEU A 207 -32.56 13.63 -11.65
CA LEU A 207 -31.20 13.42 -12.16
C LEU A 207 -30.79 14.46 -13.21
N VAL A 208 -31.71 14.86 -14.09
CA VAL A 208 -31.48 15.92 -15.09
C VAL A 208 -31.32 17.28 -14.41
N LEU A 209 -32.14 17.59 -13.41
CA LEU A 209 -32.04 18.82 -12.63
C LEU A 209 -30.73 18.90 -11.86
N ALA A 210 -30.29 17.81 -11.22
CA ALA A 210 -28.99 17.75 -10.55
C ALA A 210 -27.82 18.00 -11.53
N ALA A 211 -27.92 17.48 -12.75
CA ALA A 211 -26.95 17.79 -13.81
C ALA A 211 -26.96 19.28 -14.20
N ALA A 212 -28.14 19.89 -14.32
CA ALA A 212 -28.27 21.32 -14.58
C ALA A 212 -27.70 22.18 -13.44
N VAL A 213 -27.92 21.79 -12.18
CA VAL A 213 -27.36 22.47 -11.00
C VAL A 213 -25.84 22.46 -10.99
N SER A 214 -25.20 21.37 -11.43
CA SER A 214 -23.73 21.26 -11.48
C SER A 214 -23.05 22.31 -12.38
N VAL A 215 -23.78 22.87 -13.36
CA VAL A 215 -23.29 23.89 -14.29
C VAL A 215 -23.85 25.28 -14.02
N MET A 216 -24.67 25.45 -12.97
CA MET A 216 -25.21 26.75 -12.59
C MET A 216 -24.10 27.73 -12.19
N LYS A 217 -24.27 28.98 -12.62
CA LYS A 217 -23.40 30.09 -12.22
C LYS A 217 -23.78 30.55 -10.81
N GLU A 218 -22.85 31.23 -10.14
CA GLU A 218 -23.14 31.88 -8.86
C GLU A 218 -24.31 32.88 -9.05
N PRO A 219 -25.37 32.83 -8.23
CA PRO A 219 -26.57 33.65 -8.40
C PRO A 219 -26.39 35.04 -7.78
N ASP A 220 -27.22 35.98 -8.23
CA ASP A 220 -27.33 37.29 -7.59
C ASP A 220 -28.00 37.16 -6.21
N LEU A 221 -27.29 37.56 -5.15
CA LEU A 221 -27.75 37.37 -3.77
C LEU A 221 -28.58 38.57 -3.27
N PRO A 222 -29.74 38.34 -2.63
CA PRO A 222 -30.61 39.39 -2.09
C PRO A 222 -30.08 39.95 -0.75
N VAL A 223 -28.89 40.54 -0.76
CA VAL A 223 -28.18 41.02 0.44
C VAL A 223 -28.86 42.19 1.16
N ASP A 224 -29.76 42.90 0.48
CA ASP A 224 -30.51 44.05 1.00
C ASP A 224 -31.93 43.67 1.46
N ASP A 225 -32.28 42.38 1.46
CA ASP A 225 -33.60 41.91 1.93
C ASP A 225 -33.70 42.02 3.46
N PRO A 226 -34.70 42.73 4.00
CA PRO A 226 -34.84 42.94 5.44
C PRO A 226 -35.02 41.65 6.24
N ALA A 227 -35.47 40.55 5.61
CA ALA A 227 -35.60 39.25 6.27
C ALA A 227 -34.24 38.66 6.68
N PHE A 228 -33.15 39.02 6.00
CA PHE A 228 -31.79 38.51 6.28
C PHE A 228 -30.98 39.42 7.21
N ALA A 229 -31.53 40.56 7.65
CA ALA A 229 -30.83 41.51 8.53
C ALA A 229 -30.36 40.90 9.87
N LEU A 230 -30.95 39.77 10.29
CA LEU A 230 -30.56 39.01 11.47
C LEU A 230 -29.21 38.30 11.36
N LEU A 231 -28.71 38.08 10.14
CA LEU A 231 -27.43 37.42 9.88
C LEU A 231 -26.22 38.34 10.09
N GLY A 232 -26.44 39.67 10.19
CA GLY A 232 -25.40 40.64 10.50
C GLY A 232 -25.30 41.77 9.47
N THR A 233 -24.08 42.24 9.25
CA THR A 233 -23.74 43.24 8.23
C THR A 233 -23.98 42.72 6.82
N ARG A 234 -24.07 43.63 5.84
CA ARG A 234 -24.25 43.26 4.42
C ARG A 234 -23.22 42.23 3.91
N GLY A 235 -21.97 42.31 4.40
CA GLY A 235 -20.93 41.34 4.06
C GLY A 235 -21.21 39.96 4.67
N GLU A 236 -21.58 39.89 5.95
CA GLU A 236 -21.92 38.64 6.64
C GLU A 236 -23.17 37.96 6.07
N VAL A 237 -24.15 38.76 5.60
CA VAL A 237 -25.31 38.27 4.85
C VAL A 237 -24.87 37.64 3.53
N ALA A 238 -24.02 38.33 2.75
CA ALA A 238 -23.51 37.83 1.48
C ALA A 238 -22.75 36.51 1.65
N ASP A 239 -21.87 36.43 2.65
CA ASP A 239 -21.08 35.22 2.94
C ASP A 239 -21.98 34.05 3.37
N SER A 240 -22.99 34.32 4.20
CA SER A 240 -23.93 33.30 4.68
C SER A 240 -24.80 32.76 3.55
N LEU A 241 -25.32 33.63 2.68
CA LEU A 241 -26.15 33.23 1.53
C LEU A 241 -25.32 32.52 0.45
N MET A 242 -24.09 32.96 0.20
CA MET A 242 -23.17 32.28 -0.72
C MET A 242 -22.79 30.89 -0.18
N SER A 243 -22.54 30.77 1.13
CA SER A 243 -22.29 29.49 1.78
C SER A 243 -23.50 28.55 1.69
N LEU A 244 -24.72 29.08 1.89
CA LEU A 244 -25.96 28.32 1.69
C LEU A 244 -26.09 27.84 0.24
N TRP A 245 -25.85 28.71 -0.75
CA TRP A 245 -25.90 28.33 -2.17
C TRP A 245 -24.92 27.21 -2.50
N ARG A 246 -23.64 27.32 -2.07
CA ARG A 246 -22.62 26.29 -2.33
C ARG A 246 -22.99 24.95 -1.71
N GLN A 247 -23.54 24.96 -0.49
CA GLN A 247 -23.98 23.75 0.20
C GLN A 247 -25.21 23.13 -0.46
N TRP A 248 -26.18 23.95 -0.86
CA TRP A 248 -27.36 23.48 -1.60
C TRP A 248 -26.95 22.89 -2.95
N ARG A 249 -26.10 23.58 -3.72
CA ARG A 249 -25.56 23.08 -4.98
C ARG A 249 -24.87 21.73 -4.80
N SER A 250 -23.97 21.61 -3.83
CA SER A 250 -23.25 20.36 -3.55
C SER A 250 -24.19 19.23 -3.09
N ALA A 251 -25.21 19.54 -2.28
CA ALA A 251 -26.20 18.54 -1.85
C ALA A 251 -27.08 18.06 -3.00
N VAL A 252 -27.48 18.94 -3.91
CA VAL A 252 -28.31 18.60 -5.07
C VAL A 252 -27.49 17.87 -6.14
N GLU A 253 -26.27 18.33 -6.44
CA GLU A 253 -25.47 17.73 -7.51
C GLU A 253 -25.13 16.27 -7.20
N ASP A 254 -24.89 15.90 -5.94
CA ASP A 254 -24.52 14.52 -5.57
C ASP A 254 -25.72 13.63 -5.20
N SER A 255 -26.96 14.14 -5.29
CA SER A 255 -28.19 13.44 -4.88
C SER A 255 -29.07 13.03 -6.07
N TRP A 256 -29.91 12.01 -5.84
CA TRP A 256 -31.03 11.62 -6.71
C TRP A 256 -32.37 12.25 -6.30
N ASP A 257 -32.38 13.06 -5.25
CA ASP A 257 -33.58 13.74 -4.75
C ASP A 257 -33.85 15.00 -5.58
N HIS A 258 -35.12 15.39 -5.66
CA HIS A 258 -35.49 16.62 -6.36
C HIS A 258 -34.87 17.84 -5.66
N PRO A 259 -34.42 18.90 -6.36
CA PRO A 259 -33.74 20.05 -5.74
C PRO A 259 -34.53 20.75 -4.63
N ARG A 260 -35.88 20.71 -4.71
CA ARG A 260 -36.80 21.24 -3.68
C ARG A 260 -36.76 20.43 -2.37
N GLU A 261 -36.40 19.16 -2.40
CA GLU A 261 -36.26 18.34 -1.19
C GLU A 261 -35.07 18.76 -0.32
N GLN A 262 -34.16 19.61 -0.85
CA GLN A 262 -33.03 20.19 -0.12
C GLN A 262 -33.38 21.53 0.58
N GLU A 263 -34.66 21.92 0.62
CA GLU A 263 -35.12 23.15 1.29
C GLU A 263 -34.85 23.17 2.80
N TYR A 264 -34.70 22.01 3.44
CA TYR A 264 -34.30 21.90 4.85
C TYR A 264 -32.94 22.55 5.13
N LEU A 265 -32.09 22.77 4.12
CA LEU A 265 -30.81 23.46 4.27
C LEU A 265 -30.99 24.91 4.73
N ALA A 266 -32.17 25.52 4.54
CA ALA A 266 -32.52 26.82 5.11
C ALA A 266 -32.29 26.88 6.63
N TYR A 267 -32.56 25.78 7.35
CA TYR A 267 -32.36 25.69 8.80
C TYR A 267 -30.88 25.86 9.22
N ARG A 268 -29.91 25.66 8.32
CA ARG A 268 -28.49 25.90 8.61
C ARG A 268 -28.18 27.36 8.87
N LEU A 269 -28.94 28.30 8.28
CA LEU A 269 -28.83 29.73 8.59
C LEU A 269 -29.20 30.05 10.05
N SER A 270 -30.00 29.20 10.70
CA SER A 270 -30.36 29.36 12.11
C SER A 270 -29.35 28.72 13.08
N ARG A 271 -28.32 28.02 12.58
CA ARG A 271 -27.34 27.31 13.41
C ARG A 271 -26.43 28.32 14.11
N GLY A 272 -26.55 28.43 15.43
CA GLY A 272 -25.85 29.43 16.25
C GLY A 272 -26.72 30.63 16.67
N MET A 273 -27.96 30.72 16.19
CA MET A 273 -28.94 31.68 16.68
C MET A 273 -29.76 31.10 17.84
N SER A 274 -30.14 31.92 18.82
CA SER A 274 -31.08 31.46 19.86
C SER A 274 -32.49 31.35 19.27
N SER A 275 -33.21 30.28 19.63
CA SER A 275 -34.58 30.01 19.19
C SER A 275 -35.59 31.11 19.57
N ARG A 276 -35.20 32.07 20.42
CA ARG A 276 -36.04 33.18 20.92
C ARG A 276 -35.81 34.52 20.20
N ARG A 277 -34.97 34.58 19.15
CA ARG A 277 -34.78 35.83 18.40
C ARG A 277 -35.99 36.12 17.50
N LYS A 278 -36.58 37.31 17.68
CA LYS A 278 -37.70 37.82 16.87
C LYS A 278 -37.26 37.92 15.40
N GLY A 279 -38.01 37.31 14.49
CA GLY A 279 -37.76 37.33 13.03
C GLY A 279 -37.02 36.10 12.47
N ARG A 280 -36.67 35.10 13.30
CA ARG A 280 -36.06 33.83 12.84
C ARG A 280 -36.93 33.11 11.80
N ASP A 281 -38.23 32.99 12.05
CA ASP A 281 -39.12 32.24 11.18
C ASP A 281 -39.30 32.96 9.83
N GLN A 282 -39.38 34.29 9.85
CA GLN A 282 -39.41 35.12 8.64
C GLN A 282 -38.13 34.97 7.79
N MET A 283 -36.96 34.85 8.43
CA MET A 283 -35.70 34.58 7.73
C MET A 283 -35.70 33.19 7.10
N LEU A 284 -36.19 32.17 7.81
CA LEU A 284 -36.25 30.79 7.32
C LEU A 284 -37.22 30.64 6.16
N GLU A 285 -38.42 31.21 6.27
CA GLU A 285 -39.42 31.29 5.19
C GLU A 285 -38.81 31.96 3.95
N ARG A 286 -38.11 33.08 4.13
CA ARG A 286 -37.47 33.77 3.02
C ARG A 286 -36.32 32.96 2.40
N ALA A 287 -35.56 32.23 3.21
CA ALA A 287 -34.52 31.33 2.73
C ALA A 287 -35.09 30.15 1.94
N GLN A 288 -36.24 29.59 2.35
CA GLN A 288 -36.93 28.53 1.59
C GLN A 288 -37.40 29.04 0.22
N VAL A 289 -38.01 30.24 0.16
CA VAL A 289 -38.36 30.88 -1.12
C VAL A 289 -37.14 31.07 -2.02
N LEU A 290 -35.99 31.44 -1.45
CA LEU A 290 -34.74 31.58 -2.21
C LEU A 290 -34.23 30.24 -2.77
N LEU A 291 -34.27 29.16 -1.97
CA LEU A 291 -33.92 27.80 -2.42
C LEU A 291 -34.87 27.31 -3.53
N GLY A 292 -36.18 27.57 -3.38
CA GLY A 292 -37.17 27.27 -4.42
C GLY A 292 -36.92 28.02 -5.73
N ALA A 293 -36.54 29.30 -5.66
CA ALA A 293 -36.18 30.10 -6.83
C ALA A 293 -34.94 29.54 -7.56
N TRP A 294 -33.92 29.06 -6.83
CA TRP A 294 -32.77 28.38 -7.44
C TRP A 294 -33.15 27.05 -8.08
N ALA A 295 -34.04 26.28 -7.47
CA ALA A 295 -34.56 25.05 -8.07
C ALA A 295 -35.33 25.33 -9.38
N GLU A 296 -36.13 26.38 -9.43
CA GLU A 296 -36.82 26.81 -10.66
C GLU A 296 -35.85 27.30 -11.74
N GLU A 297 -34.80 28.03 -11.35
CA GLU A 297 -33.75 28.46 -12.26
C GLU A 297 -33.01 27.27 -12.89
N ALA A 298 -32.75 26.21 -12.10
CA ALA A 298 -32.17 24.96 -12.59
C ALA A 298 -33.09 24.21 -13.60
N ALA A 299 -34.41 24.34 -13.46
CA ALA A 299 -35.38 23.70 -14.35
C ALA A 299 -35.52 24.38 -15.71
N ARG A 300 -35.27 25.70 -15.81
CA ARG A 300 -35.39 26.46 -17.08
C ARG A 300 -34.61 25.89 -18.26
N PRO A 301 -33.31 25.53 -18.16
CA PRO A 301 -32.55 25.01 -19.29
C PRO A 301 -32.98 23.61 -19.75
N VAL A 302 -33.74 22.87 -18.92
CA VAL A 302 -34.12 21.47 -19.17
C VAL A 302 -35.63 21.26 -19.33
N ALA A 303 -36.41 22.34 -19.41
CA ALA A 303 -37.87 22.31 -19.55
C ALA A 303 -38.38 21.86 -20.94
N GLY A 304 -37.49 21.45 -21.84
CA GLY A 304 -37.81 20.95 -23.19
C GLY A 304 -37.21 19.58 -23.46
N ASP A 305 -37.56 18.98 -24.59
CA ASP A 305 -37.03 17.68 -25.01
C ASP A 305 -35.50 17.77 -25.17
N CYS A 306 -34.79 17.14 -24.25
CA CYS A 306 -33.34 17.09 -24.26
C CYS A 306 -32.92 15.91 -25.14
N GLY A 307 -32.13 16.16 -26.18
CA GLY A 307 -31.60 15.09 -27.01
C GLY A 307 -30.88 14.02 -26.16
N GLU A 308 -30.97 12.77 -26.58
CA GLU A 308 -30.29 11.66 -25.92
C GLU A 308 -28.91 11.42 -26.52
N ARG A 309 -28.00 10.90 -25.70
CA ARG A 309 -26.66 10.50 -26.10
C ARG A 309 -26.31 9.15 -25.50
N VAL A 310 -25.57 8.35 -26.27
CA VAL A 310 -25.05 7.06 -25.80
C VAL A 310 -23.62 7.21 -25.29
N LEU A 311 -23.40 6.76 -24.07
CA LEU A 311 -22.08 6.73 -23.42
C LEU A 311 -21.67 5.28 -23.13
N ALA A 312 -20.37 5.02 -23.19
CA ALA A 312 -19.76 3.80 -22.69
C ALA A 312 -19.03 4.09 -21.37
N VAL A 313 -19.21 3.21 -20.39
CA VAL A 313 -18.55 3.29 -19.08
C VAL A 313 -17.78 2.02 -18.84
N ALA A 314 -16.46 2.13 -18.75
CA ALA A 314 -15.62 1.03 -18.34
C ALA A 314 -15.65 0.95 -16.81
N LEU A 315 -15.93 -0.24 -16.27
CA LEU A 315 -15.81 -0.50 -14.84
C LEU A 315 -14.36 -0.75 -14.40
N ASP A 316 -13.38 -0.24 -15.17
CA ASP A 316 -11.98 -0.41 -14.82
C ASP A 316 -11.58 0.54 -13.70
N GLY A 317 -11.19 -0.05 -12.59
CA GLY A 317 -10.74 0.64 -11.40
C GLY A 317 -9.72 -0.25 -10.72
N GLY A 318 -8.44 0.13 -10.83
CA GLY A 318 -7.35 -0.53 -10.13
C GLY A 318 -7.71 -0.77 -8.66
N PHE A 319 -7.17 -1.85 -8.07
CA PHE A 319 -7.28 -2.04 -6.63
C PHE A 319 -6.67 -0.82 -5.94
N LEU A 320 -7.51 -0.05 -5.28
CA LEU A 320 -7.12 0.52 -4.01
C LEU A 320 -7.32 -0.61 -2.99
N SER A 321 -6.20 -1.24 -2.63
CA SER A 321 -6.16 -2.37 -1.70
C SER A 321 -6.03 -1.83 -0.28
N ALA A 322 -7.16 -1.66 0.41
CA ALA A 322 -7.20 -1.53 1.85
C ALA A 322 -7.18 -2.93 2.50
N SER A 323 -6.17 -3.14 3.32
CA SER A 323 -6.20 -4.09 4.42
C SER A 323 -7.50 -3.91 5.24
N GLY A 324 -8.45 -4.84 5.07
CA GLY A 324 -9.55 -5.07 6.01
C GLY A 324 -10.95 -4.59 5.61
N ARG A 325 -11.11 -3.65 4.67
CA ARG A 325 -12.41 -3.31 4.05
C ARG A 325 -12.19 -2.98 2.57
N ARG A 326 -12.49 -3.93 1.70
CA ARG A 326 -12.44 -3.81 0.23
C ARG A 326 -13.51 -2.82 -0.26
N ALA A 327 -13.28 -1.51 -0.15
CA ALA A 327 -14.20 -0.52 -0.70
C ALA A 327 -14.10 -0.52 -2.24
N SER A 328 -15.17 -0.88 -2.94
CA SER A 328 -15.19 -0.87 -4.41
C SER A 328 -15.17 0.57 -4.93
N VAL A 329 -14.59 0.83 -6.12
CA VAL A 329 -14.73 2.13 -6.80
C VAL A 329 -16.21 2.53 -6.95
N LEU A 330 -17.08 1.53 -7.14
CA LEU A 330 -18.53 1.71 -7.21
C LEU A 330 -19.15 2.21 -5.90
N GLU A 331 -18.55 1.91 -4.75
CA GLU A 331 -19.01 2.39 -3.43
C GLU A 331 -18.57 3.83 -3.15
N GLN A 332 -17.68 4.40 -3.98
CA GLN A 332 -17.22 5.79 -3.88
C GLN A 332 -18.03 6.77 -4.73
N LEU A 333 -18.92 6.27 -5.60
CA LEU A 333 -19.76 7.10 -6.46
C LEU A 333 -20.83 7.83 -5.63
N SER A 334 -21.29 8.96 -6.14
CA SER A 334 -22.39 9.71 -5.51
C SER A 334 -23.74 9.00 -5.69
N GLN A 335 -24.73 9.39 -4.89
CA GLN A 335 -26.11 8.91 -5.06
C GLN A 335 -26.63 9.26 -6.46
N TRP A 336 -26.29 10.45 -6.96
CA TRP A 336 -26.63 10.85 -8.33
C TRP A 336 -26.07 9.87 -9.38
N GLU A 337 -24.79 9.50 -9.30
CA GLU A 337 -24.18 8.55 -10.24
C GLU A 337 -24.81 7.15 -10.14
N TRP A 338 -25.10 6.66 -8.93
CA TRP A 338 -25.84 5.41 -8.74
C TRP A 338 -27.22 5.46 -9.41
N GLY A 339 -27.94 6.57 -9.23
CA GLY A 339 -29.24 6.80 -9.87
C GLY A 339 -29.15 6.80 -11.40
N VAL A 340 -28.13 7.44 -11.96
CA VAL A 340 -27.89 7.46 -13.41
C VAL A 340 -27.61 6.06 -13.95
N LEU A 341 -26.72 5.31 -13.29
CA LEU A 341 -26.39 3.94 -13.69
C LEU A 341 -27.60 2.99 -13.58
N ALA A 342 -28.41 3.10 -12.53
CA ALA A 342 -29.61 2.28 -12.37
C ALA A 342 -30.65 2.58 -13.48
N THR A 343 -30.91 3.85 -13.72
CA THR A 343 -31.99 4.34 -14.59
C THR A 343 -31.66 4.21 -16.08
N TYR A 344 -30.45 4.62 -16.49
CA TYR A 344 -30.13 4.84 -17.91
C TYR A 344 -29.27 3.76 -18.57
N THR A 345 -28.91 2.69 -17.84
CA THR A 345 -28.23 1.54 -18.46
C THR A 345 -29.16 0.83 -19.46
N VAL A 346 -28.73 0.71 -20.71
CA VAL A 346 -29.51 0.03 -21.77
C VAL A 346 -28.98 -1.35 -22.11
N SER A 347 -27.67 -1.55 -22.00
CA SER A 347 -27.03 -2.84 -22.23
C SER A 347 -25.74 -2.94 -21.43
N VAL A 348 -25.35 -4.18 -21.12
CA VAL A 348 -24.09 -4.44 -20.44
C VAL A 348 -23.31 -5.50 -21.20
N ASP A 349 -22.04 -5.23 -21.47
CA ASP A 349 -21.11 -6.20 -22.02
C ASP A 349 -20.19 -6.72 -20.91
N TRP A 350 -20.40 -7.98 -20.55
CA TRP A 350 -19.59 -8.70 -19.56
C TRP A 350 -18.48 -9.56 -20.19
N ALA A 351 -18.41 -9.65 -21.53
CA ALA A 351 -17.52 -10.57 -22.23
C ALA A 351 -16.08 -10.02 -22.40
N GLY A 352 -15.90 -8.71 -22.24
CA GLY A 352 -14.60 -8.05 -22.27
C GLY A 352 -13.75 -8.33 -21.03
N ALA A 353 -12.43 -8.07 -21.14
CA ALA A 353 -11.53 -8.06 -19.97
C ALA A 353 -11.92 -6.95 -18.97
N GLU A 354 -12.48 -5.86 -19.49
CA GLU A 354 -13.08 -4.76 -18.74
C GLU A 354 -14.58 -4.75 -19.05
N PRO A 355 -15.46 -4.91 -18.06
CA PRO A 355 -16.90 -4.81 -18.27
C PRO A 355 -17.29 -3.41 -18.71
N VAL A 356 -18.17 -3.31 -19.72
CA VAL A 356 -18.63 -2.03 -20.26
C VAL A 356 -20.15 -1.90 -20.10
N LEU A 357 -20.58 -0.86 -19.41
CA LEU A 357 -21.98 -0.44 -19.34
C LEU A 357 -22.24 0.54 -20.49
N SER A 358 -23.32 0.34 -21.25
CA SER A 358 -23.80 1.32 -22.21
C SER A 358 -24.98 2.07 -21.60
N LEU A 359 -24.85 3.38 -21.52
CA LEU A 359 -25.86 4.29 -20.97
C LEU A 359 -26.50 5.08 -22.12
N ARG A 360 -27.82 5.23 -22.11
CA ARG A 360 -28.53 6.19 -22.96
C ARG A 360 -29.10 7.27 -22.07
N VAL A 361 -28.47 8.44 -22.07
CA VAL A 361 -28.73 9.53 -21.12
C VAL A 361 -29.12 10.81 -21.85
N PRO A 362 -29.97 11.67 -21.24
CA PRO A 362 -30.19 13.04 -21.70
C PRO A 362 -28.88 13.86 -21.78
N GLU A 363 -28.81 14.78 -22.74
CA GLU A 363 -27.64 15.64 -23.00
C GLU A 363 -27.06 16.33 -21.74
N PRO A 364 -27.87 16.89 -20.80
CA PRO A 364 -27.34 17.48 -19.56
C PRO A 364 -26.55 16.50 -18.69
N ILE A 365 -27.05 15.25 -18.59
CA ILE A 365 -26.38 14.17 -17.84
C ILE A 365 -25.10 13.78 -18.57
N ALA A 366 -25.16 13.64 -19.90
CA ALA A 366 -23.99 13.30 -20.69
C ALA A 366 -22.87 14.34 -20.57
N ALA A 367 -23.20 15.62 -20.68
CA ALA A 367 -22.25 16.71 -20.54
C ALA A 367 -21.57 16.71 -19.16
N ARG A 368 -22.33 16.44 -18.09
CA ARG A 368 -21.78 16.33 -16.74
C ARG A 368 -20.82 15.16 -16.61
N LEU A 369 -21.21 13.96 -17.02
CA LEU A 369 -20.38 12.75 -16.90
C LEU A 369 -19.04 12.87 -17.64
N LEU A 370 -19.03 13.58 -18.77
CA LEU A 370 -17.83 13.79 -19.58
C LEU A 370 -16.90 14.91 -19.04
N LEU A 371 -17.44 15.86 -18.27
CA LEU A 371 -16.69 16.99 -17.71
C LEU A 371 -16.24 16.76 -16.27
N GLN A 372 -16.99 15.96 -15.49
CA GLN A 372 -16.72 15.69 -14.09
C GLN A 372 -15.54 14.73 -13.93
N ARG A 373 -14.71 14.97 -12.91
CA ARG A 373 -13.74 13.97 -12.45
C ARG A 373 -14.48 12.92 -11.63
N SER A 374 -14.99 11.90 -12.31
CA SER A 374 -15.53 10.69 -11.68
C SER A 374 -14.42 9.66 -11.48
N PRO A 375 -14.53 8.76 -10.48
CA PRO A 375 -13.71 7.56 -10.42
C PRO A 375 -13.86 6.64 -11.64
N LEU A 376 -14.98 6.74 -12.37
CA LEU A 376 -15.23 6.00 -13.61
C LEU A 376 -14.89 6.84 -14.85
N VAL A 377 -14.45 6.15 -15.91
CA VAL A 377 -14.17 6.77 -17.21
C VAL A 377 -15.38 6.63 -18.12
N TYR A 378 -15.88 7.78 -18.60
CA TYR A 378 -17.02 7.88 -19.52
C TYR A 378 -16.53 8.31 -20.90
N GLU A 379 -16.94 7.61 -21.95
CA GLU A 379 -16.57 7.90 -23.34
C GLU A 379 -17.80 7.98 -24.26
N HIS A 380 -17.69 8.78 -25.32
CA HIS A 380 -18.71 8.87 -26.38
C HIS A 380 -18.78 7.58 -27.20
N ARG A 381 -19.99 7.19 -27.60
CA ARG A 381 -20.22 6.08 -28.51
C ARG A 381 -21.15 6.46 -29.67
N ASP A 382 -20.75 6.13 -30.90
CA ASP A 382 -21.61 6.27 -32.08
C ASP A 382 -22.59 5.09 -32.18
N ASP A 383 -23.87 5.40 -32.41
CA ASP A 383 -25.02 4.47 -32.32
C ASP A 383 -25.00 3.25 -33.29
N GLU A 384 -24.08 3.21 -34.26
CA GLU A 384 -24.14 2.23 -35.38
C GLU A 384 -23.14 1.06 -35.31
N LYS A 385 -22.29 0.94 -34.29
CA LYS A 385 -21.36 -0.21 -34.19
C LYS A 385 -21.82 -1.27 -33.17
N PRO A 386 -22.18 -2.50 -33.61
CA PRO A 386 -22.42 -3.60 -32.69
C PRO A 386 -21.15 -3.91 -31.87
N LEU A 387 -21.34 -4.43 -30.65
CA LEU A 387 -20.28 -4.86 -29.70
C LEU A 387 -19.35 -5.96 -30.23
N ALA A 388 -19.60 -6.48 -31.43
CA ALA A 388 -18.85 -7.60 -31.99
C ALA A 388 -17.86 -7.11 -33.07
N GLY A 389 -16.56 -7.27 -32.82
CA GLY A 389 -15.64 -7.49 -33.93
C GLY A 389 -14.15 -7.24 -33.72
N ASP A 390 -13.70 -6.32 -32.86
CA ASP A 390 -12.32 -5.79 -33.01
C ASP A 390 -11.40 -5.90 -31.78
N ARG A 391 -11.81 -6.64 -30.74
CA ARG A 391 -10.93 -6.97 -29.59
C ARG A 391 -10.80 -8.47 -29.29
N MET A 392 -11.43 -9.34 -30.09
CA MET A 392 -11.27 -10.80 -29.96
C MET A 392 -9.83 -11.27 -30.21
N THR A 393 -9.00 -10.47 -30.88
CA THR A 393 -7.57 -10.73 -31.11
C THR A 393 -6.66 -10.41 -29.91
N ALA A 394 -7.16 -9.73 -28.86
CA ALA A 394 -6.38 -9.49 -27.64
C ALA A 394 -6.61 -10.56 -26.55
N LEU A 395 -7.76 -11.23 -26.58
CA LEU A 395 -8.14 -12.26 -25.59
C LEU A 395 -7.34 -13.57 -25.70
N GLU A 396 -6.64 -13.79 -26.81
CA GLU A 396 -5.71 -14.93 -26.98
C GLU A 396 -4.30 -14.64 -26.42
N MET A 397 -4.01 -13.43 -25.93
CA MET A 397 -2.64 -13.02 -25.56
C MET A 397 -2.44 -12.48 -24.15
N SER A 398 -3.48 -12.33 -23.32
CA SER A 398 -3.29 -12.18 -21.87
C SER A 398 -2.90 -13.54 -21.29
N PRO A 399 -1.64 -13.74 -20.89
CA PRO A 399 -1.20 -14.99 -20.30
C PRO A 399 -1.89 -15.09 -18.94
N ALA A 400 -2.69 -16.13 -18.80
CA ALA A 400 -3.25 -16.48 -17.51
C ALA A 400 -2.14 -16.60 -16.46
N LEU A 401 -2.43 -16.26 -15.21
CA LEU A 401 -1.57 -16.58 -14.08
C LEU A 401 -1.45 -18.11 -13.97
N GLY A 402 -0.42 -18.67 -14.58
CA GLY A 402 -0.13 -20.09 -14.60
C GLY A 402 1.14 -20.44 -13.81
N PRO A 403 1.42 -21.75 -13.66
CA PRO A 403 2.66 -22.22 -13.08
C PRO A 403 3.88 -21.61 -13.76
N GLY A 404 4.85 -21.19 -12.96
CA GLY A 404 6.10 -20.61 -13.39
C GLY A 404 6.07 -19.13 -13.70
N VAL A 405 4.92 -18.46 -13.59
CA VAL A 405 4.88 -16.98 -13.57
C VAL A 405 5.65 -16.43 -12.38
N PHE A 406 5.56 -17.12 -11.23
CA PHE A 406 6.33 -16.79 -10.03
C PHE A 406 7.29 -17.92 -9.68
N ASP A 407 7.64 -18.06 -8.41
CA ASP A 407 8.68 -18.97 -7.95
C ASP A 407 8.21 -20.43 -7.75
N ASP A 408 7.00 -20.75 -8.24
CA ASP A 408 6.25 -22.00 -8.01
C ASP A 408 6.65 -23.18 -8.90
N THR A 409 7.58 -22.95 -9.82
CA THR A 409 8.25 -24.00 -10.60
C THR A 409 9.78 -23.90 -10.46
N PRO A 410 10.52 -24.98 -10.75
CA PRO A 410 11.97 -24.91 -10.89
C PRO A 410 12.38 -23.76 -11.81
N VAL A 411 13.52 -23.13 -11.54
CA VAL A 411 13.96 -21.91 -12.26
C VAL A 411 13.92 -22.05 -13.79
N HIS A 412 14.24 -23.22 -14.32
CA HIS A 412 14.22 -23.49 -15.76
C HIS A 412 12.81 -23.51 -16.39
N GLY A 413 11.76 -23.65 -15.58
CA GLY A 413 10.36 -23.64 -16.00
C GLY A 413 9.67 -22.29 -15.81
N ARG A 414 10.40 -21.24 -15.42
CA ARG A 414 9.82 -19.92 -15.12
C ARG A 414 9.59 -19.09 -16.38
N GLN A 415 8.53 -18.31 -16.34
CA GLN A 415 8.05 -17.44 -17.41
C GLN A 415 8.45 -15.99 -17.15
N LEU A 416 8.63 -15.22 -18.22
CA LEU A 416 8.92 -13.79 -18.11
C LEU A 416 7.76 -13.05 -17.44
N LEU A 417 8.10 -12.17 -16.50
CA LEU A 417 7.14 -11.32 -15.84
C LEU A 417 6.55 -10.28 -16.77
N ARG A 418 5.27 -9.97 -16.56
CA ARG A 418 4.52 -8.89 -17.19
C ARG A 418 3.90 -8.03 -16.11
N GLN A 419 3.51 -6.80 -16.49
CA GLN A 419 2.91 -5.85 -15.54
C GLN A 419 1.64 -6.42 -14.88
N GLU A 420 0.83 -7.16 -15.63
CA GLU A 420 -0.40 -7.81 -15.14
C GLU A 420 -0.12 -8.85 -14.03
N HIS A 421 0.99 -9.60 -14.13
CA HIS A 421 1.39 -10.56 -13.10
C HIS A 421 1.69 -9.84 -11.78
N LEU A 422 2.45 -8.74 -11.84
CA LEU A 422 2.87 -8.00 -10.65
C LEU A 422 1.69 -7.29 -9.97
N ARG A 423 0.75 -6.76 -10.75
CA ARG A 423 -0.51 -6.22 -10.22
C ARG A 423 -1.29 -7.30 -9.49
N ALA A 424 -1.45 -8.48 -10.09
CA ALA A 424 -2.15 -9.58 -9.44
C ALA A 424 -1.46 -10.05 -8.13
N LEU A 425 -0.13 -10.03 -8.09
CA LEU A 425 0.64 -10.30 -6.87
C LEU A 425 0.40 -9.23 -5.79
N ARG A 426 0.37 -7.95 -6.17
CA ARG A 426 0.08 -6.82 -5.25
C ARG A 426 -1.33 -6.92 -4.67
N ASP A 427 -2.31 -7.23 -5.52
CA ASP A 427 -3.73 -7.32 -5.16
C ASP A 427 -4.02 -8.44 -4.16
N THR A 428 -3.29 -9.56 -4.28
CA THR A 428 -3.48 -10.74 -3.42
C THR A 428 -2.61 -10.73 -2.16
N ALA A 429 -1.42 -10.12 -2.20
CA ALA A 429 -0.55 -9.97 -1.04
C ALA A 429 -1.03 -8.89 -0.03
N GLY A 430 -2.24 -8.34 -0.21
CA GLY A 430 -2.82 -7.35 0.70
C GLY A 430 -2.02 -6.06 0.80
N GLY A 431 -1.35 -5.64 -0.28
CA GLY A 431 -0.52 -4.43 -0.31
C GLY A 431 0.78 -4.53 0.49
N THR A 432 1.17 -5.72 0.98
CA THR A 432 2.46 -5.88 1.66
C THR A 432 3.60 -5.79 0.65
N GLU A 433 4.31 -4.65 0.67
CA GLU A 433 5.55 -4.52 -0.09
C GLU A 433 6.62 -5.39 0.58
N GLN A 434 7.32 -6.21 -0.21
CA GLN A 434 8.47 -6.99 0.25
C GLN A 434 9.60 -6.97 -0.79
N LEU A 435 10.75 -7.50 -0.40
CA LEU A 435 11.91 -7.63 -1.29
C LEU A 435 11.87 -8.94 -2.06
N TYR A 436 12.22 -8.85 -3.35
CA TYR A 436 12.31 -9.98 -4.27
C TYR A 436 13.71 -10.05 -4.85
N VAL A 437 14.27 -11.26 -4.89
CA VAL A 437 15.41 -11.61 -5.72
C VAL A 437 14.88 -11.89 -7.12
N VAL A 438 15.42 -11.21 -8.12
CA VAL A 438 15.01 -11.32 -9.53
C VAL A 438 16.22 -11.63 -10.41
N LEU A 439 15.97 -12.23 -11.58
CA LEU A 439 16.96 -12.42 -12.63
C LEU A 439 16.50 -11.65 -13.88
N GLY A 440 17.14 -10.51 -14.14
CA GLY A 440 16.90 -9.69 -15.33
C GLY A 440 17.84 -10.06 -16.48
N LEU A 441 17.34 -10.04 -17.73
CA LEU A 441 18.12 -10.44 -18.91
C LEU A 441 19.40 -9.60 -19.13
N GLY A 442 19.38 -8.31 -18.75
CA GLY A 442 20.51 -7.40 -18.94
C GLY A 442 21.39 -7.16 -17.70
N ALA A 443 20.86 -7.40 -16.49
CA ALA A 443 21.50 -7.00 -15.24
C ALA A 443 21.94 -8.19 -14.37
N GLY A 444 21.50 -9.41 -14.69
CA GLY A 444 21.77 -10.59 -13.87
C GLY A 444 20.88 -10.64 -12.62
N VAL A 445 21.45 -11.09 -11.51
CA VAL A 445 20.71 -11.28 -10.24
C VAL A 445 20.65 -9.95 -9.49
N GLU A 446 19.45 -9.48 -9.18
CA GLU A 446 19.19 -8.22 -8.48
C GLU A 446 18.22 -8.45 -7.32
N VAL A 447 18.21 -7.54 -6.34
CA VAL A 447 17.17 -7.46 -5.30
C VAL A 447 16.36 -6.20 -5.55
N MET A 448 15.03 -6.29 -5.49
CA MET A 448 14.13 -5.18 -5.79
C MET A 448 12.88 -5.20 -4.92
N THR A 449 12.26 -4.03 -4.71
CA THR A 449 10.89 -3.97 -4.18
C THR A 449 9.87 -4.30 -5.27
N LEU A 450 8.65 -4.69 -4.89
CA LEU A 450 7.56 -4.93 -5.85
C LEU A 450 7.24 -3.67 -6.67
N GLY A 451 7.23 -2.49 -6.03
CA GLY A 451 6.98 -1.22 -6.72
C GLY A 451 8.05 -0.88 -7.77
N ALA A 452 9.32 -1.09 -7.44
CA ALA A 452 10.41 -0.89 -8.40
C ALA A 452 10.34 -1.89 -9.57
N LEU A 453 9.94 -3.13 -9.29
CA LEU A 453 9.76 -4.16 -10.31
C LEU A 453 8.60 -3.83 -11.26
N GLU A 454 7.48 -3.33 -10.75
CA GLU A 454 6.34 -2.87 -11.56
C GLU A 454 6.70 -1.70 -12.47
N GLN A 455 7.39 -0.69 -11.94
CA GLN A 455 7.85 0.45 -12.74
C GLN A 455 8.82 0.02 -13.84
N ARG A 456 9.78 -0.84 -13.52
CA ARG A 456 10.73 -1.37 -14.52
C ARG A 456 10.02 -2.21 -15.56
N CYS A 457 9.08 -3.08 -15.17
CA CYS A 457 8.27 -3.85 -16.13
C CYS A 457 7.44 -2.93 -17.04
N ALA A 458 6.85 -1.86 -16.50
CA ALA A 458 6.15 -0.86 -17.30
C ALA A 458 7.09 -0.11 -18.27
N ALA A 459 8.36 0.07 -17.89
CA ALA A 459 9.43 0.58 -18.75
C ALA A 459 10.06 -0.49 -19.68
N GLY A 460 9.51 -1.70 -19.75
CA GLY A 460 9.96 -2.76 -20.67
C GLY A 460 11.03 -3.70 -20.12
N TRP A 461 11.27 -3.73 -18.81
CA TRP A 461 12.16 -4.72 -18.18
C TRP A 461 11.65 -6.15 -18.40
N GLN A 462 12.59 -7.07 -18.59
CA GLN A 462 12.33 -8.48 -18.84
C GLN A 462 13.16 -9.35 -17.90
N GLY A 463 12.49 -10.21 -17.14
CA GLY A 463 13.12 -11.13 -16.21
C GLY A 463 12.11 -11.98 -15.44
N VAL A 464 12.62 -12.71 -14.45
CA VAL A 464 11.83 -13.63 -13.61
C VAL A 464 12.09 -13.36 -12.12
N ILE A 465 11.10 -13.63 -11.27
CA ILE A 465 11.32 -13.68 -9.81
C ILE A 465 12.03 -14.99 -9.48
N LEU A 466 13.10 -14.91 -8.67
CA LEU A 466 13.84 -16.05 -8.13
C LEU A 466 13.30 -16.49 -6.76
N ALA A 467 13.10 -15.54 -5.85
CA ALA A 467 12.59 -15.77 -4.50
C ALA A 467 12.13 -14.45 -3.89
N ALA A 468 11.14 -14.48 -3.01
CA ALA A 468 10.79 -13.37 -2.13
C ALA A 468 11.56 -13.47 -0.78
N ALA A 469 11.55 -12.40 0.01
CA ALA A 469 12.12 -12.42 1.36
C ALA A 469 11.53 -13.54 2.22
N SER A 470 10.22 -13.81 2.09
CA SER A 470 9.54 -14.90 2.82
C SER A 470 10.10 -16.28 2.52
N ASP A 471 10.71 -16.49 1.36
CA ASP A 471 11.19 -17.80 0.88
C ASP A 471 12.57 -18.17 1.43
N LEU A 472 13.26 -17.23 2.08
CA LEU A 472 14.54 -17.54 2.73
C LEU A 472 14.32 -18.57 3.85
N PRO A 473 15.13 -19.65 3.90
CA PRO A 473 14.96 -20.70 4.90
C PRO A 473 15.25 -20.18 6.30
N ASP A 474 14.43 -20.59 7.27
CA ASP A 474 14.56 -20.17 8.68
C ASP A 474 15.94 -20.55 9.26
N ALA A 475 16.56 -21.61 8.76
CA ALA A 475 17.91 -22.02 9.15
C ALA A 475 18.98 -20.93 8.93
N LEU A 476 18.79 -20.01 7.99
CA LEU A 476 19.71 -18.87 7.78
C LEU A 476 19.61 -17.81 8.88
N ILE A 477 18.46 -17.72 9.57
CA ILE A 477 18.17 -16.68 10.56
C ILE A 477 18.10 -17.22 12.00
N ASP A 478 17.98 -18.54 12.17
CA ASP A 478 17.90 -19.18 13.48
C ASP A 478 19.13 -18.90 14.36
N ALA A 479 20.31 -18.75 13.75
CA ALA A 479 21.52 -18.37 14.46
C ALA A 479 21.40 -16.96 15.09
N ALA A 480 20.78 -16.02 14.39
CA ALA A 480 20.58 -14.65 14.86
C ALA A 480 19.51 -14.53 15.96
N LEU A 481 18.60 -15.51 16.06
CA LEU A 481 17.56 -15.56 17.09
C LEU A 481 18.04 -16.19 18.41
N ARG A 482 19.19 -16.88 18.41
CA ARG A 482 19.74 -17.49 19.62
C ARG A 482 20.37 -16.40 20.48
N PRO A 483 19.91 -16.21 21.74
CA PRO A 483 20.55 -15.26 22.64
C PRO A 483 21.99 -15.71 22.91
N SER A 484 22.94 -14.78 22.82
CA SER A 484 24.34 -15.07 23.16
C SER A 484 24.51 -15.20 24.69
N ALA A 485 25.52 -15.94 25.14
CA ALA A 485 25.80 -16.09 26.58
C ALA A 485 26.08 -14.74 27.29
N ALA A 486 26.54 -13.73 26.56
CA ALA A 486 26.75 -12.37 27.05
C ALA A 486 25.44 -11.57 27.20
N GLU A 487 24.37 -11.94 26.49
CA GLU A 487 23.06 -11.26 26.51
C GLU A 487 22.16 -11.69 27.68
N ALA A 488 22.52 -12.74 28.41
CA ALA A 488 21.77 -13.19 29.59
C ALA A 488 21.98 -12.29 30.83
N VAL A 489 22.92 -11.33 30.75
CA VAL A 489 23.40 -10.56 31.92
C VAL A 489 23.14 -9.05 31.81
N GLU A 490 22.84 -8.50 30.63
CA GLU A 490 22.66 -7.04 30.44
C GLU A 490 21.19 -6.61 30.31
N ASN A 491 20.89 -5.44 30.92
CA ASN A 491 19.60 -4.73 31.01
C ASN A 491 18.84 -4.61 29.68
N ASP A 492 17.55 -4.25 29.77
CA ASP A 492 16.57 -3.96 28.69
C ASP A 492 17.00 -2.92 27.62
N ASP A 493 18.26 -2.48 27.57
CA ASP A 493 18.75 -1.50 26.60
C ASP A 493 18.88 -2.10 25.19
N VAL A 494 18.24 -1.42 24.24
CA VAL A 494 18.22 -1.79 22.81
C VAL A 494 19.57 -1.53 22.14
N TRP A 495 20.37 -0.61 22.65
CA TRP A 495 21.65 -0.19 22.06
C TRP A 495 22.81 -0.67 22.92
N ALA A 496 23.87 -1.17 22.28
CA ALA A 496 25.10 -1.50 22.99
C ALA A 496 25.73 -0.23 23.58
N ARG A 497 26.38 -0.33 24.74
CA ARG A 497 27.14 0.79 25.28
C ARG A 497 28.35 1.08 24.40
N PRO A 498 28.64 2.35 24.09
CA PRO A 498 29.86 2.72 23.38
C PRO A 498 31.10 2.28 24.17
N VAL A 499 32.02 1.62 23.49
CA VAL A 499 33.34 1.25 24.01
C VAL A 499 34.36 2.11 23.29
N TYR A 500 35.07 2.94 24.05
CA TYR A 500 36.04 3.89 23.51
C TYR A 500 37.48 3.37 23.56
N ASP A 501 37.79 2.40 24.42
CA ASP A 501 39.13 1.83 24.52
C ASP A 501 39.37 0.84 23.37
N PRO A 502 40.33 1.10 22.46
CA PRO A 502 40.61 0.23 21.33
C PRO A 502 41.22 -1.13 21.70
N GLU A 503 41.73 -1.29 22.93
CA GLU A 503 42.26 -2.56 23.43
C GLU A 503 41.14 -3.54 23.82
N GLU A 504 39.95 -3.05 24.14
CA GLU A 504 38.81 -3.90 24.48
C GLU A 504 38.29 -4.69 23.27
N GLU A 505 37.94 -5.97 23.47
CA GLU A 505 37.40 -6.84 22.42
C GLU A 505 36.05 -6.33 21.88
N ALA A 506 35.31 -5.57 22.69
CA ALA A 506 34.03 -4.98 22.32
C ALA A 506 34.17 -3.68 21.49
N PHE A 507 35.37 -3.09 21.36
CA PHE A 507 35.58 -1.88 20.58
C PHE A 507 35.08 -2.03 19.12
N GLY A 508 34.37 -1.04 18.60
CA GLY A 508 33.80 -1.08 17.25
C GLY A 508 32.70 -2.13 17.02
N ARG A 509 32.27 -2.88 18.05
CA ARG A 509 31.17 -3.86 17.94
C ARG A 509 29.89 -3.21 17.43
N SER A 510 29.59 -2.00 17.89
CA SER A 510 28.40 -1.23 17.51
C SER A 510 28.30 -0.94 16.01
N LEU A 511 29.42 -0.94 15.29
CA LEU A 511 29.50 -0.70 13.84
C LEU A 511 29.25 -1.98 13.01
N SER A 512 29.32 -3.16 13.62
CA SER A 512 29.29 -4.45 12.91
C SER A 512 27.91 -4.81 12.35
N ALA A 513 27.89 -5.61 11.30
CA ALA A 513 26.68 -6.24 10.76
C ALA A 513 26.01 -7.17 11.78
N ALA A 514 26.80 -7.93 12.56
CA ALA A 514 26.31 -8.80 13.62
C ALA A 514 25.56 -8.02 14.71
N GLU A 515 26.06 -6.85 15.12
CA GLU A 515 25.35 -6.01 16.08
C GLU A 515 24.06 -5.41 15.49
N GLY A 516 24.05 -5.14 14.18
CA GLY A 516 22.83 -4.74 13.47
C GLY A 516 21.72 -5.79 13.54
N GLU A 517 22.05 -7.07 13.39
CA GLU A 517 21.09 -8.17 13.56
C GLU A 517 20.55 -8.20 14.99
N ARG A 518 21.41 -8.10 16.00
CA ARG A 518 21.01 -8.08 17.41
C ARG A 518 20.10 -6.92 17.75
N VAL A 519 20.43 -5.71 17.27
CA VAL A 519 19.59 -4.52 17.44
C VAL A 519 18.22 -4.72 16.79
N LEU A 520 18.17 -5.28 15.58
CA LEU A 520 16.90 -5.60 14.91
C LEU A 520 16.07 -6.57 15.74
N VAL A 521 16.67 -7.66 16.22
CA VAL A 521 15.97 -8.66 17.07
C VAL A 521 15.42 -7.99 18.34
N ARG A 522 16.21 -7.14 19.01
CA ARG A 522 15.76 -6.39 20.20
C ARG A 522 14.59 -5.44 19.88
N LEU A 523 14.69 -4.67 18.80
CA LEU A 523 13.62 -3.75 18.34
C LEU A 523 12.33 -4.48 17.94
N CYS A 524 12.42 -5.75 17.55
CA CYS A 524 11.31 -6.57 17.12
C CYS A 524 10.84 -7.57 18.19
N ARG A 525 11.42 -7.61 19.40
CA ARG A 525 11.21 -8.67 20.41
C ARG A 525 9.75 -8.92 20.77
N GLU A 526 8.92 -7.89 20.77
CA GLU A 526 7.47 -7.94 21.06
C GLU A 526 6.60 -8.09 19.81
N LYS A 527 7.20 -8.09 18.61
CA LYS A 527 6.51 -8.14 17.33
C LYS A 527 6.47 -9.57 16.82
N ARG A 528 5.33 -9.96 16.24
CA ARG A 528 5.12 -11.31 15.66
C ARG A 528 6.02 -11.60 14.43
N GLU A 529 6.74 -10.61 13.91
CA GLU A 529 7.37 -10.65 12.58
C GLU A 529 8.92 -10.55 12.59
N VAL A 530 9.61 -10.79 13.71
CA VAL A 530 11.10 -10.71 13.80
C VAL A 530 11.78 -11.48 12.68
N ARG A 531 11.29 -12.69 12.38
CA ARG A 531 11.81 -13.55 11.31
C ARG A 531 11.73 -12.88 9.95
N GLN A 532 10.59 -12.28 9.61
CA GLN A 532 10.39 -11.60 8.34
C GLN A 532 11.31 -10.37 8.21
N ALA A 533 11.53 -9.64 9.32
CA ALA A 533 12.48 -8.53 9.35
C ALA A 533 13.93 -9.00 9.13
N LEU A 534 14.35 -10.12 9.71
CA LEU A 534 15.67 -10.71 9.48
C LEU A 534 15.86 -11.20 8.03
N LYS A 535 14.83 -11.83 7.44
CA LYS A 535 14.86 -12.23 6.02
C LYS A 535 14.98 -11.02 5.10
N SER A 536 14.22 -9.96 5.39
CA SER A 536 14.30 -8.70 4.65
C SER A 536 15.68 -8.04 4.79
N LEU A 537 16.26 -8.06 6.00
CA LEU A 537 17.62 -7.57 6.25
C LEU A 537 18.65 -8.33 5.42
N ALA A 538 18.55 -9.67 5.35
CA ALA A 538 19.47 -10.49 4.57
C ALA A 538 19.46 -10.12 3.08
N LEU A 539 18.27 -9.91 2.49
CA LEU A 539 18.16 -9.46 1.10
C LEU A 539 18.65 -8.03 0.91
N ALA A 540 18.22 -7.09 1.76
CA ALA A 540 18.60 -5.68 1.66
C ALA A 540 20.12 -5.46 1.76
N ARG A 541 20.84 -6.32 2.50
CA ARG A 541 22.31 -6.28 2.59
C ARG A 541 23.03 -6.62 1.31
N SER A 542 22.38 -7.25 0.34
CA SER A 542 22.99 -7.56 -0.96
C SER A 542 22.94 -6.39 -1.94
N LEU A 543 22.14 -5.36 -1.64
CA LEU A 543 21.97 -4.23 -2.55
C LEU A 543 23.25 -3.39 -2.67
N PRO A 544 23.66 -3.00 -3.88
CA PRO A 544 24.80 -2.11 -4.06
C PRO A 544 24.50 -0.69 -3.59
N ASP A 545 23.25 -0.24 -3.60
CA ASP A 545 22.82 1.07 -3.14
C ASP A 545 21.54 0.93 -2.31
N LEU A 546 21.53 1.46 -1.09
CA LEU A 546 20.35 1.36 -0.22
C LEU A 546 19.26 2.36 -0.61
N ARG A 547 19.55 3.35 -1.46
CA ARG A 547 18.55 4.29 -2.00
C ARG A 547 17.54 3.58 -2.91
N ASP A 548 17.91 2.43 -3.48
CA ASP A 548 17.03 1.61 -4.31
C ASP A 548 15.93 0.89 -3.49
N LEU A 549 15.97 1.01 -2.15
CA LEU A 549 14.93 0.53 -1.24
C LEU A 549 13.83 1.57 -0.97
N GLU A 550 13.91 2.75 -1.57
CA GLU A 550 12.90 3.78 -1.43
C GLU A 550 11.51 3.21 -1.78
N ALA A 551 10.54 3.60 -0.96
CA ALA A 551 9.15 3.30 -1.20
C ALA A 551 8.70 3.99 -2.49
N VAL A 552 8.49 3.19 -3.52
CA VAL A 552 8.04 3.67 -4.84
C VAL A 552 6.51 3.82 -4.88
N ALA A 553 5.80 3.08 -4.01
CA ALA A 553 4.36 3.06 -3.94
C ALA A 553 3.85 3.72 -2.66
N GLU A 554 2.72 4.41 -2.76
CA GLU A 554 1.98 4.97 -1.62
C GLU A 554 0.74 4.12 -1.33
N ASP A 555 0.35 4.08 -0.07
CA ASP A 555 -0.95 3.57 0.36
C ASP A 555 -2.05 4.60 0.07
N GLU A 556 -3.30 4.22 0.33
CA GLU A 556 -4.48 5.04 0.03
C GLU A 556 -4.54 6.34 0.84
N GLN A 557 -3.81 6.42 1.96
CA GLN A 557 -3.69 7.61 2.78
C GLN A 557 -2.51 8.51 2.34
N GLY A 558 -1.84 8.14 1.24
CA GLY A 558 -0.66 8.83 0.73
C GLY A 558 0.60 8.55 1.54
N TYR A 559 0.61 7.52 2.40
CA TYR A 559 1.84 7.10 3.09
C TYR A 559 2.62 6.11 2.25
N PRO A 560 3.96 6.21 2.21
CA PRO A 560 4.78 5.25 1.49
C PRO A 560 4.59 3.83 2.04
N LEU A 561 4.20 2.89 1.16
CA LEU A 561 4.28 1.46 1.42
C LEU A 561 5.74 1.12 1.67
N ARG A 562 6.03 0.26 2.65
CA ARG A 562 7.41 -0.05 3.03
C ARG A 562 7.70 -1.51 2.77
N PRO A 563 8.83 -1.85 2.11
CA PRO A 563 9.22 -3.23 1.84
C PRO A 563 9.53 -4.04 3.12
N PHE A 564 9.72 -3.36 4.25
CA PHE A 564 10.03 -3.97 5.53
C PHE A 564 9.85 -3.01 6.71
N ALA A 565 9.89 -3.55 7.93
CA ALA A 565 9.82 -2.78 9.17
C ALA A 565 11.01 -1.81 9.34
N ARG A 566 10.76 -0.63 9.90
CA ARG A 566 11.79 0.41 10.18
C ARG A 566 13.02 -0.13 10.93
N ALA A 567 12.87 -1.17 11.75
CA ALA A 567 13.97 -1.80 12.47
C ALA A 567 15.07 -2.36 11.53
N VAL A 568 14.73 -2.73 10.30
CA VAL A 568 15.69 -3.20 9.29
C VAL A 568 16.72 -2.12 8.95
N TRP A 569 16.34 -0.84 8.93
CA TRP A 569 17.29 0.26 8.73
C TRP A 569 18.38 0.30 9.80
N ASN A 570 18.05 0.00 11.05
CA ASN A 570 19.04 -0.09 12.13
C ASN A 570 19.92 -1.35 12.01
N GLY A 571 19.45 -2.38 11.31
CA GLY A 571 20.23 -3.57 10.97
C GLY A 571 21.13 -3.41 9.73
N LEU A 572 20.84 -2.42 8.88
CA LEU A 572 21.63 -2.06 7.69
C LEU A 572 22.69 -0.99 7.99
N LEU A 573 22.33 -0.01 8.83
CA LEU A 573 23.12 1.17 9.10
C LEU A 573 23.59 1.22 10.56
N ALA A 574 24.84 1.61 10.76
CA ALA A 574 25.33 2.14 12.02
C ALA A 574 24.99 3.63 12.05
N MET A 575 24.11 4.01 12.97
CA MET A 575 23.74 5.42 13.20
C MET A 575 24.80 6.17 14.03
N GLU A 576 25.75 5.42 14.60
CA GLU A 576 26.96 5.95 15.23
C GLU A 576 27.99 6.29 14.14
N GLN A 577 28.79 7.33 14.39
CA GLN A 577 29.84 7.75 13.46
C GLN A 577 31.03 6.80 13.53
N LEU A 578 31.72 6.65 12.39
CA LEU A 578 33.03 6.03 12.38
C LEU A 578 34.02 7.05 12.95
N ASP A 579 34.85 6.61 13.90
CA ASP A 579 35.96 7.44 14.33
C ASP A 579 37.09 7.35 13.28
N LEU A 580 37.30 8.48 12.60
CA LEU A 580 38.22 8.61 11.49
C LEU A 580 39.59 9.17 11.89
N GLU A 581 39.82 9.47 13.17
CA GLU A 581 41.05 10.07 13.67
C GLU A 581 42.33 9.30 13.25
N PRO A 582 42.39 7.95 13.26
CA PRO A 582 43.57 7.22 12.81
C PRO A 582 43.97 7.48 11.35
N PHE A 583 43.00 7.84 10.50
CA PHE A 583 43.15 7.97 9.06
C PHE A 583 43.31 9.42 8.60
N ALA A 584 42.98 10.38 9.47
CA ALA A 584 43.24 11.79 9.19
C ALA A 584 44.75 12.02 8.99
N PRO A 585 45.14 12.93 8.08
CA PRO A 585 46.55 13.25 7.86
C PRO A 585 47.21 13.73 9.16
N GLU A 586 48.51 13.44 9.32
CA GLU A 586 49.34 14.02 10.38
C GLU A 586 49.25 15.56 10.25
N GLY A 587 48.73 16.24 11.27
CA GLY A 587 48.67 17.70 11.32
C GLY A 587 49.98 18.32 11.80
N ASP A 588 50.06 19.64 11.73
CA ASP A 588 51.24 20.42 12.16
C ASP A 588 51.14 20.86 13.65
N GLU A 589 50.02 20.62 14.33
CA GLU A 589 49.73 21.15 15.69
C GLU A 589 49.66 20.05 16.76
N HIS A 590 50.59 20.11 17.71
CA HIS A 590 51.00 19.10 18.70
C HIS A 590 49.94 18.45 19.63
N TRP A 591 48.63 18.61 19.44
CA TRP A 591 47.63 18.18 20.45
C TRP A 591 46.38 17.43 19.97
N ALA A 592 46.21 17.10 18.67
CA ALA A 592 45.23 16.10 18.21
C ALA A 592 45.44 15.72 16.73
N ASP A 593 46.62 15.21 16.37
CA ASP A 593 46.95 14.88 14.99
C ASP A 593 46.60 13.43 14.65
N GLY A 594 45.92 13.24 13.50
CA GLY A 594 45.69 11.91 12.95
C GLY A 594 46.99 11.19 12.61
N SER A 595 46.97 9.87 12.49
CA SER A 595 48.18 9.07 12.20
C SER A 595 48.43 8.81 10.71
N GLY A 596 47.59 9.34 9.82
CA GLY A 596 47.69 9.10 8.38
C GLY A 596 47.71 7.62 8.01
N LEU A 597 47.04 6.75 8.79
CA LEU A 597 46.94 5.33 8.47
C LEU A 597 46.11 5.16 7.18
N PRO A 598 46.42 4.15 6.34
CA PRO A 598 45.63 3.90 5.14
C PRO A 598 44.18 3.56 5.50
N LEU A 599 43.20 3.95 4.69
CA LEU A 599 41.81 3.54 4.90
C LEU A 599 41.56 2.06 4.60
N GLY A 600 42.38 1.42 3.75
CA GLY A 600 42.24 0.01 3.46
C GLY A 600 40.85 -0.35 2.92
N VAL A 601 40.35 -1.48 3.42
CA VAL A 601 39.00 -2.01 3.20
C VAL A 601 37.87 -1.09 3.69
N LEU A 602 38.17 -0.06 4.49
CA LEU A 602 37.18 0.94 4.91
C LEU A 602 36.95 2.03 3.84
N ALA A 603 37.89 2.24 2.91
CA ALA A 603 37.82 3.33 1.94
C ALA A 603 36.51 3.30 1.12
N SER A 604 36.10 2.11 0.67
CA SER A 604 34.89 1.90 -0.14
C SER A 604 33.62 1.67 0.68
N VAL A 605 33.68 1.76 2.02
CA VAL A 605 32.48 1.62 2.85
C VAL A 605 31.53 2.78 2.53
N GLN A 606 30.26 2.46 2.34
CA GLN A 606 29.24 3.43 1.99
C GLN A 606 28.74 4.15 3.24
N ALA A 607 28.66 5.47 3.14
CA ALA A 607 27.96 6.33 4.08
C ALA A 607 26.83 7.06 3.36
N TYR A 608 25.72 7.25 4.08
CA TYR A 608 24.54 7.95 3.60
C TYR A 608 24.33 9.20 4.44
N THR A 609 24.12 10.32 3.77
CA THR A 609 23.93 11.64 4.40
C THR A 609 23.01 12.50 3.54
N THR A 610 22.34 13.46 4.16
CA THR A 610 21.52 14.45 3.45
C THR A 610 22.35 15.45 2.64
N ASP A 611 23.63 15.67 3.01
CA ASP A 611 24.50 16.64 2.32
C ASP A 611 25.98 16.39 2.66
N ALA A 612 26.68 15.60 1.85
CA ALA A 612 28.10 15.30 2.04
C ALA A 612 29.00 16.50 1.66
N PHE A 613 28.54 17.36 0.74
CA PHE A 613 29.34 18.42 0.14
C PHE A 613 29.00 19.83 0.62
N GLY A 614 28.05 19.99 1.54
CA GLY A 614 27.65 21.30 2.09
C GLY A 614 26.89 22.16 1.09
N ARG A 615 26.15 21.55 0.16
CA ARG A 615 25.41 22.22 -0.93
C ARG A 615 24.11 22.86 -0.47
N PHE A 616 23.51 22.34 0.59
CA PHE A 616 22.21 22.80 1.09
C PHE A 616 22.36 23.77 2.27
N GLN A 617 21.41 24.70 2.42
CA GLN A 617 21.36 25.60 3.57
C GLN A 617 21.00 24.78 4.82
N GLY A 618 22.00 24.26 5.55
CA GLY A 618 21.76 23.42 6.71
C GLY A 618 23.01 22.65 7.17
N ARG A 619 22.84 21.80 8.18
CA ARG A 619 23.85 20.82 8.58
C ARG A 619 23.51 19.48 7.94
N ALA A 620 24.51 18.68 7.62
CA ALA A 620 24.35 17.30 7.23
C ALA A 620 23.72 16.49 8.37
N HIS A 621 22.76 15.65 8.02
CA HIS A 621 22.03 14.76 8.92
C HIS A 621 22.14 13.31 8.44
N SER A 622 22.25 12.39 9.41
CA SER A 622 22.17 10.96 9.14
C SER A 622 20.70 10.56 8.84
N PRO A 623 20.47 9.49 8.06
CA PRO A 623 19.13 9.02 7.73
C PRO A 623 18.20 8.73 8.93
N GLY A 624 18.77 8.41 10.10
CA GLY A 624 18.03 8.16 11.34
C GLY A 624 17.82 9.40 12.22
N CYS A 625 18.28 10.59 11.80
CA CYS A 625 18.24 11.80 12.63
C CYS A 625 16.81 12.31 12.85
N ALA A 626 16.46 12.61 14.10
CA ALA A 626 15.16 13.21 14.45
C ALA A 626 14.92 14.59 13.83
N HIS A 627 15.97 15.30 13.39
CA HIS A 627 15.85 16.60 12.72
C HIS A 627 15.45 16.50 11.24
N ARG A 628 15.50 15.31 10.63
CA ARG A 628 15.17 15.06 9.22
C ARG A 628 13.66 14.83 8.96
N ARG A 629 12.78 14.99 9.95
CA ARG A 629 11.34 14.60 9.88
C ARG A 629 10.71 14.82 8.49
N PRO A 630 9.89 13.87 7.96
CA PRO A 630 9.27 12.74 8.66
C PRO A 630 9.96 11.37 8.42
N TYR A 631 10.97 11.28 7.57
CA TYR A 631 11.49 10.00 7.09
C TYR A 631 12.59 9.41 7.98
N ALA A 632 12.58 8.09 8.14
CA ALA A 632 13.60 7.36 8.89
C ALA A 632 14.00 6.11 8.10
N GLY A 633 15.08 6.24 7.34
CA GLY A 633 15.54 5.31 6.31
C GLY A 633 16.31 6.05 5.23
N VAL A 634 16.90 5.36 4.26
CA VAL A 634 17.59 6.01 3.14
C VAL A 634 16.59 6.26 2.00
N ASP A 635 16.64 7.42 1.35
CA ASP A 635 15.83 7.77 0.17
C ASP A 635 16.71 8.25 -1.00
N ARG A 636 16.14 8.44 -2.20
CA ARG A 636 16.88 8.91 -3.38
C ARG A 636 17.50 10.30 -3.24
N HIS A 637 17.05 11.10 -2.27
CA HIS A 637 17.55 12.45 -2.03
C HIS A 637 18.78 12.45 -1.11
N ASP A 638 19.04 11.35 -0.41
CA ASP A 638 20.30 11.16 0.31
C ASP A 638 21.48 11.02 -0.67
N GLU A 639 22.60 11.64 -0.30
CA GLU A 639 23.89 11.44 -0.96
C GLU A 639 24.54 10.16 -0.44
N LYS A 640 24.94 9.29 -1.38
CA LYS A 640 25.80 8.12 -1.12
C LYS A 640 27.24 8.54 -1.39
N VAL A 641 28.07 8.46 -0.36
CA VAL A 641 29.52 8.73 -0.44
C VAL A 641 30.31 7.57 0.15
N SER A 642 31.57 7.42 -0.27
CA SER A 642 32.51 6.52 0.38
C SER A 642 33.11 7.17 1.64
N ILE A 643 33.66 6.37 2.56
CA ILE A 643 34.39 6.93 3.72
C ILE A 643 35.61 7.73 3.27
N GLU A 644 36.27 7.34 2.18
CA GLU A 644 37.37 8.11 1.59
C GLU A 644 36.91 9.50 1.12
N GLU A 645 35.81 9.56 0.37
CA GLU A 645 35.23 10.83 -0.07
C GLU A 645 34.82 11.72 1.10
N LEU A 646 34.22 11.12 2.14
CA LEU A 646 33.78 11.83 3.33
C LEU A 646 34.96 12.39 4.14
N LEU A 647 36.05 11.63 4.30
CA LEU A 647 37.25 12.07 5.01
C LEU A 647 37.88 13.32 4.38
N TYR A 648 37.83 13.42 3.04
CA TYR A 648 38.41 14.54 2.29
C TYR A 648 37.40 15.64 1.92
N ALA A 649 36.15 15.55 2.39
CA ALA A 649 35.09 16.50 2.08
C ALA A 649 35.24 17.82 2.86
N LYS A 650 35.85 18.83 2.24
CA LYS A 650 36.07 20.17 2.84
C LYS A 650 34.80 20.95 3.19
N GLY A 651 33.65 20.57 2.63
CA GLY A 651 32.35 21.23 2.85
C GLY A 651 31.43 20.50 3.83
N PHE A 652 31.86 19.38 4.41
CA PHE A 652 31.01 18.55 5.26
C PHE A 652 30.71 19.23 6.60
N ASN A 653 29.46 19.63 6.82
CA ASN A 653 29.02 20.32 8.04
C ASN A 653 28.06 19.46 8.86
N ALA A 654 28.59 18.61 9.73
CA ALA A 654 27.82 17.64 10.51
C ALA A 654 26.85 18.26 11.54
N CYS A 655 25.67 17.66 11.68
CA CYS A 655 24.81 17.86 12.83
C CYS A 655 25.45 17.30 14.10
N SER A 656 25.55 18.11 15.16
CA SER A 656 26.18 17.72 16.43
C SER A 656 25.44 16.61 17.21
N LYS A 657 24.21 16.26 16.82
CA LYS A 657 23.41 15.22 17.48
C LYS A 657 23.51 13.85 16.82
N CYS A 658 23.65 13.82 15.50
CA CYS A 658 23.68 12.57 14.75
C CYS A 658 24.96 12.38 13.95
N GLY A 659 25.91 13.30 14.05
CA GLY A 659 27.17 13.24 13.31
C GLY A 659 27.09 13.53 11.81
N GLY A 660 25.88 13.55 11.27
CA GLY A 660 25.57 13.99 9.92
C GLY A 660 25.62 12.91 8.85
N TYR A 661 26.00 11.68 9.17
CA TYR A 661 25.95 10.55 8.24
C TYR A 661 25.68 9.24 8.98
N ALA A 662 25.22 8.21 8.28
CA ALA A 662 25.17 6.84 8.80
C ALA A 662 25.97 5.92 7.88
N VAL A 663 26.75 5.04 8.48
CA VAL A 663 27.62 4.12 7.74
C VAL A 663 26.89 2.80 7.52
N ARG A 664 27.02 2.21 6.33
CA ARG A 664 26.62 0.83 6.12
C ARG A 664 27.42 -0.06 7.07
N ARG A 665 26.72 -0.89 7.84
CA ARG A 665 27.36 -1.71 8.87
C ARG A 665 28.51 -2.54 8.32
N LEU A 666 29.59 -2.57 9.09
CA LEU A 666 30.86 -3.14 8.70
C LEU A 666 30.82 -4.68 8.74
N SER A 667 31.51 -5.30 7.80
CA SER A 667 31.81 -6.74 7.86
C SER A 667 32.81 -7.05 8.97
N ASP A 668 32.92 -8.33 9.35
CA ASP A 668 33.88 -8.75 10.39
C ASP A 668 35.33 -8.39 10.03
N VAL A 669 35.67 -8.48 8.73
CA VAL A 669 36.99 -8.07 8.21
C VAL A 669 37.20 -6.56 8.39
N GLN A 670 36.20 -5.75 8.09
CA GLN A 670 36.26 -4.29 8.25
C GLN A 670 36.35 -3.88 9.71
N VAL A 671 35.60 -4.53 10.61
CA VAL A 671 35.68 -4.28 12.06
C VAL A 671 37.05 -4.69 12.61
N ALA A 672 37.59 -5.83 12.17
CA ALA A 672 38.92 -6.27 12.57
C ALA A 672 40.00 -5.27 12.14
N TYR A 673 39.92 -4.78 10.90
CA TYR A 673 40.82 -3.73 10.41
C TYR A 673 40.65 -2.42 11.18
N TYR A 674 39.43 -1.98 11.41
CA TYR A 674 39.11 -0.78 12.20
C TYR A 674 39.74 -0.83 13.59
N ARG A 675 39.59 -1.96 14.30
CA ARG A 675 40.23 -2.21 15.60
C ARG A 675 41.75 -2.14 15.52
N ALA A 676 42.34 -2.80 14.51
CA ALA A 676 43.78 -2.81 14.34
C ALA A 676 44.34 -1.41 14.08
N ALA A 677 43.68 -0.61 13.24
CA ALA A 677 44.07 0.77 12.94
C ALA A 677 44.01 1.65 14.19
N HIS A 678 42.94 1.55 14.98
CA HIS A 678 42.77 2.29 16.23
C HIS A 678 43.80 1.88 17.30
N ARG A 679 44.11 0.59 17.43
CA ARG A 679 45.19 0.12 18.33
C ARG A 679 46.56 0.67 17.91
N LEU A 680 46.85 0.67 16.60
CA LEU A 680 48.10 1.23 16.08
C LEU A 680 48.16 2.74 16.33
N HIS A 681 47.09 3.47 16.07
CA HIS A 681 46.99 4.91 16.35
C HIS A 681 47.21 5.21 17.83
N HIS A 682 46.57 4.47 18.73
CA HIS A 682 46.76 4.60 20.17
C HIS A 682 48.22 4.37 20.60
N LEU A 683 48.90 3.37 20.03
CA LEU A 683 50.34 3.15 20.27
C LEU A 683 51.20 4.31 19.74
N ILE A 684 50.85 4.91 18.60
CA ILE A 684 51.52 6.10 18.06
C ILE A 684 51.36 7.28 19.04
N GLN A 685 50.13 7.56 19.48
CA GLN A 685 49.84 8.67 20.40
C GLN A 685 50.57 8.54 21.74
N ILE A 686 50.57 7.33 22.33
CA ILE A 686 51.34 7.06 23.55
C ILE A 686 52.83 7.29 23.31
N SER A 687 53.38 6.84 22.18
CA SER A 687 54.80 7.05 21.88
C SER A 687 55.17 8.53 21.71
N VAL A 688 54.24 9.39 21.30
CA VAL A 688 54.49 10.84 21.21
C VAL A 688 54.36 11.52 22.57
N SER A 689 53.39 11.08 23.39
CA SER A 689 53.03 11.73 24.65
C SER A 689 53.86 11.29 25.85
N ASP A 690 54.33 10.04 25.87
CA ASP A 690 55.01 9.47 27.02
C ASP A 690 56.55 9.58 26.89
N SER A 691 57.13 10.44 27.72
CA SER A 691 58.59 10.60 27.87
C SER A 691 59.20 9.63 28.90
N GLY A 692 58.40 8.73 29.49
CA GLY A 692 58.83 7.76 30.49
C GLY A 692 59.27 6.40 29.92
N THR A 693 60.18 5.72 30.60
CA THR A 693 60.76 4.41 30.23
C THR A 693 59.89 3.19 30.59
N ALA A 694 58.66 3.39 31.06
CA ALA A 694 57.93 2.38 31.83
C ALA A 694 56.80 1.66 31.07
N ASP A 695 57.04 1.13 29.85
CA ASP A 695 56.31 -0.03 29.28
C ASP A 695 56.79 -0.46 27.86
N VAL A 696 58.03 -0.15 27.46
CA VAL A 696 58.49 -0.35 26.05
C VAL A 696 58.34 -1.80 25.57
N GLU A 697 58.66 -2.79 26.42
CA GLU A 697 58.56 -4.21 26.08
C GLU A 697 57.09 -4.65 25.83
N LYS A 698 56.14 -4.10 26.59
CA LYS A 698 54.71 -4.35 26.41
C LYS A 698 54.19 -3.70 25.12
N TYR A 699 54.66 -2.51 24.77
CA TYR A 699 54.31 -1.87 23.49
C TYR A 699 54.89 -2.61 22.29
N LEU A 700 56.12 -3.12 22.39
CA LEU A 700 56.71 -3.97 21.35
C LEU A 700 55.92 -5.27 21.17
N SER A 701 55.53 -5.94 22.27
CA SER A 701 54.69 -7.14 22.22
C SER A 701 53.32 -6.89 21.56
N ARG A 702 52.66 -5.76 21.87
CA ARG A 702 51.41 -5.35 21.21
C ARG A 702 51.61 -5.06 19.73
N LEU A 703 52.70 -4.38 19.37
CA LEU A 703 53.06 -4.09 17.99
C LEU A 703 53.35 -5.37 17.19
N ASP A 704 53.98 -6.37 17.81
CA ASP A 704 54.25 -7.67 17.18
C ASP A 704 52.96 -8.39 16.75
N GLY A 705 51.89 -8.25 17.55
CA GLY A 705 50.55 -8.74 17.20
C GLY A 705 49.92 -8.04 15.99
N LEU A 706 50.34 -6.81 15.66
CA LEU A 706 49.90 -6.05 14.48
C LEU A 706 50.85 -6.22 13.28
N CYS A 707 52.06 -6.72 13.50
CA CYS A 707 53.05 -7.01 12.45
C CYS A 707 52.79 -8.32 11.71
N SER A 708 52.20 -9.30 12.40
CA SER A 708 52.06 -10.69 11.94
C SER A 708 50.79 -10.93 11.12
N LEU A 709 50.52 -10.05 10.15
CA LEU A 709 49.45 -10.28 9.18
C LEU A 709 49.84 -11.42 8.25
N ASP A 710 49.01 -12.45 8.19
CA ASP A 710 49.15 -13.46 7.14
C ASP A 710 48.75 -12.88 5.77
N ALA A 711 49.10 -13.60 4.70
CA ALA A 711 48.85 -13.14 3.33
C ALA A 711 47.36 -12.95 3.02
N GLN A 712 46.47 -13.67 3.73
CA GLN A 712 45.03 -13.59 3.54
C GLN A 712 44.46 -12.34 4.21
N ALA A 713 44.87 -12.03 5.44
CA ALA A 713 44.50 -10.83 6.16
C ALA A 713 44.99 -9.57 5.44
N GLU A 714 46.22 -9.59 4.91
CA GLU A 714 46.75 -8.46 4.15
C GLU A 714 45.96 -8.18 2.87
N GLN A 715 45.62 -9.22 2.10
CA GLN A 715 44.77 -9.06 0.90
C GLN A 715 43.36 -8.61 1.25
N ALA A 716 42.82 -9.04 2.39
CA ALA A 716 41.49 -8.67 2.83
C ALA A 716 41.43 -7.21 3.35
N TRP A 717 42.51 -6.74 4.00
CA TRP A 717 42.57 -5.39 4.58
C TRP A 717 43.00 -4.33 3.57
N PHE A 718 43.87 -4.68 2.62
CA PHE A 718 44.45 -3.74 1.68
C PHE A 718 44.18 -4.17 0.23
N PRO A 719 43.14 -3.61 -0.41
CA PRO A 719 42.89 -3.82 -1.83
C PRO A 719 44.07 -3.36 -2.71
N ASP A 720 44.80 -2.33 -2.26
CA ASP A 720 46.01 -1.83 -2.91
C ASP A 720 47.30 -2.22 -2.15
N ARG A 721 48.31 -2.67 -2.91
CA ARG A 721 49.64 -3.01 -2.36
C ARG A 721 50.41 -1.80 -1.84
N GLY A 722 50.10 -0.59 -2.30
CA GLY A 722 50.65 0.65 -1.75
C GLY A 722 50.27 0.85 -0.29
N GLN A 723 48.99 0.67 0.05
CA GLN A 723 48.48 0.79 1.42
C GLN A 723 49.10 -0.23 2.38
N ALA A 724 49.24 -1.49 1.96
CA ALA A 724 49.94 -2.50 2.77
C ALA A 724 51.40 -2.11 3.07
N ARG A 725 52.10 -1.50 2.11
CA ARG A 725 53.47 -0.97 2.32
C ARG A 725 53.47 0.20 3.31
N GLN A 726 52.53 1.13 3.19
CA GLN A 726 52.37 2.26 4.12
C GLN A 726 52.13 1.77 5.56
N TRP A 727 51.23 0.81 5.76
CA TRP A 727 50.99 0.18 7.06
C TRP A 727 52.27 -0.38 7.69
N ARG A 728 53.02 -1.19 6.94
CA ARG A 728 54.30 -1.74 7.40
C ARG A 728 55.35 -0.67 7.68
N GLN A 729 55.38 0.40 6.88
CA GLN A 729 56.29 1.53 7.11
C GLN A 729 55.98 2.24 8.43
N VAL A 730 54.70 2.48 8.75
CA VAL A 730 54.29 3.08 10.02
C VAL A 730 54.72 2.19 11.20
N ILE A 731 54.40 0.89 11.13
CA ILE A 731 54.80 -0.08 12.14
C ILE A 731 56.33 -0.11 12.33
N ASN A 732 57.10 -0.17 11.25
CA ASN A 732 58.56 -0.21 11.33
C ASN A 732 59.14 1.09 11.91
N ARG A 733 58.58 2.26 11.57
CA ARG A 733 58.95 3.55 12.15
C ARG A 733 58.69 3.57 13.66
N LEU A 734 57.50 3.15 14.08
CA LEU A 734 57.13 3.09 15.49
C LEU A 734 58.02 2.10 16.27
N ARG A 735 58.27 0.90 15.71
CA ARG A 735 59.17 -0.09 16.30
C ARG A 735 60.58 0.47 16.50
N ALA A 736 61.14 1.11 15.48
CA ALA A 736 62.46 1.72 15.57
C ALA A 736 62.50 2.84 16.62
N GLY A 737 61.46 3.66 16.70
CA GLY A 737 61.33 4.72 17.71
C GLY A 737 61.23 4.18 19.14
N LEU A 738 60.47 3.11 19.37
CA LEU A 738 60.36 2.44 20.66
C LEU A 738 61.67 1.75 21.06
N GLN A 739 62.33 1.06 20.13
CA GLN A 739 63.62 0.40 20.37
C GLN A 739 64.75 1.39 20.68
N ALA A 740 64.70 2.61 20.13
CA ALA A 740 65.67 3.65 20.47
C ALA A 740 65.48 4.24 21.87
N ARG A 741 64.34 3.98 22.52
CA ARG A 741 63.98 4.46 23.88
C ARG A 741 64.11 3.39 24.96
N ALA A 742 64.08 2.10 24.61
CA ALA A 742 64.49 0.99 25.46
C ALA A 742 66.02 1.00 25.65
#